data_AF-A0A0S8DWS0-F1
#
_entry.id   AF-A0A0S8DWS0-F1
#
_cell.length_a   1.000
_cell.length_b   1.000
_cell.length_c   1.000
_cell.angle_alpha   90.00
_cell.angle_beta   90.00
_cell.angle_gamma   90.00
#
_symmetry.space_group_name_H-M   'P 1'
#
loop_
_entity.id
_entity.type
_entity.pdbx_description
1 polymer ?
#
loop_
_entity_poly.entity_id
_entity_poly.type
_entity_poly.pdbx_seq_one_letter_code
_entity_poly.pdbx_strand_id
1 'polypeptide(L)'
;MVKVVNPVTGKSERRISRPAWGIRRGVGSLLALLVLSCLTCAAASAETALQEITYNTLPGDQLQLVLTMSGPAPQPASFTISDPARIALDFPNTTNKLASRNVPIGVGVARSVTAVEAGGRTRVVVNLARLVDYKAAVQGNQVLVTLGGGGVAAAAPPAVATSARVPAGRSNQGVRTVDFRRGEQGEGRVVVTLSDASMVVDLDKRGDRLIVTIPNAQLSDEMVRRLDVTDFATPVRTVDTFREANGVRMIITAAGEYDHLAYQADTEFTVDVKPITKAEQVAEAARRKPKYTGERLSLNFQDIDVRAVLQLLADFTGLNMVTSDTVTGSLTLRLKNVPWDQALDIILKSKGLAMRQQDNVIMVAPAEEIAAREKLELEAAKQVEELAPLRRESLQVNYAKASEIAALLKAEGNSLLSGRGNITIDERTNKLLIMETDENINAIVNLVTELDVPVRQVLIESRIVLATTDFGKEFGVRWGATWAERNGDREIVTSGDLNATTQYFRGDDIEAPDRWNVNLPVTNLASTAGSIALAMAKLPGGRFLELELSAAQAEGLSETVSTPRVITANQREAVIETGQEIPYQEASSSGATSTSFKKAVLSLKVTPQITPDDRVIMDLEVSKDAPDFANRVNGVPPINTQSVTTQVLVDNGQTVVLGGVFEQTKSNQINRVPFLGDLPVLGGLFRNSFESDDKSELLIFVTPKIIKEGALLTSL
;
A
#
# COMPACT_ATOMS: atom_id res chain seq x y z
N MET A 1 -29.19 -41.12 -5.46
CA MET A 1 -29.57 -41.92 -6.64
C MET A 1 -29.18 -41.08 -7.85
N VAL A 2 -28.23 -41.42 -8.72
CA VAL A 2 -27.94 -42.70 -9.38
C VAL A 2 -26.42 -42.92 -9.43
N LYS A 3 -26.02 -44.15 -9.07
CA LYS A 3 -24.69 -44.79 -9.24
C LYS A 3 -24.56 -45.29 -10.67
N VAL A 4 -23.33 -45.40 -11.21
CA VAL A 4 -22.68 -46.67 -11.69
C VAL A 4 -21.21 -46.35 -12.03
N VAL A 5 -20.24 -46.70 -11.18
CA VAL A 5 -19.32 -47.89 -11.18
C VAL A 5 -18.00 -47.69 -11.96
N ASN A 6 -16.92 -47.86 -11.19
CA ASN A 6 -15.45 -47.90 -11.42
C ASN A 6 -15.03 -49.20 -12.18
N PRO A 7 -13.76 -49.71 -12.24
CA PRO A 7 -12.40 -49.18 -11.93
C PRO A 7 -11.30 -49.63 -12.95
N VAL A 8 -10.02 -49.34 -12.62
CA VAL A 8 -8.83 -50.25 -12.67
C VAL A 8 -7.54 -49.68 -13.32
N THR A 9 -6.58 -49.41 -12.42
CA THR A 9 -5.11 -49.52 -12.41
C THR A 9 -4.28 -49.90 -13.65
N GLY A 10 -3.07 -49.32 -13.72
CA GLY A 10 -1.90 -49.89 -14.42
C GLY A 10 -0.56 -49.29 -13.99
N LYS A 11 0.17 -50.00 -13.11
CA LYS A 11 1.62 -49.85 -12.88
C LYS A 11 2.40 -50.28 -14.13
N SER A 12 3.58 -49.70 -14.38
CA SER A 12 4.81 -50.50 -14.59
C SER A 12 6.07 -49.65 -14.66
N GLU A 13 7.06 -50.11 -13.89
CA GLU A 13 8.49 -49.85 -13.99
C GLU A 13 9.03 -50.21 -15.38
N ARG A 14 10.14 -49.61 -15.79
CA ARG A 14 11.15 -50.30 -16.62
C ARG A 14 12.53 -49.67 -16.50
N ARG A 15 13.46 -50.49 -15.99
CA ARG A 15 14.91 -50.35 -16.07
C ARG A 15 15.42 -51.33 -17.13
N ILE A 16 16.52 -50.94 -17.78
CA ILE A 16 17.60 -51.78 -18.38
C ILE A 16 17.27 -52.61 -19.64
N SER A 17 18.04 -52.38 -20.71
CA SER A 17 18.83 -53.44 -21.38
C SER A 17 19.85 -52.86 -22.38
N ARG A 18 21.07 -53.40 -22.32
CA ARG A 18 22.14 -53.28 -23.34
C ARG A 18 21.81 -54.22 -24.51
N PRO A 19 22.43 -54.02 -25.69
CA PRO A 19 23.46 -55.00 -26.13
C PRO A 19 24.68 -54.28 -26.74
N ALA A 20 25.91 -54.70 -26.48
CA ALA A 20 26.64 -55.87 -26.99
C ALA A 20 27.40 -55.59 -28.29
N TRP A 21 28.68 -55.94 -28.18
CA TRP A 21 29.86 -55.86 -29.02
C TRP A 21 29.75 -56.68 -30.32
N GLY A 22 30.42 -56.24 -31.40
CA GLY A 22 30.51 -56.97 -32.67
C GLY A 22 31.54 -56.40 -33.64
N ILE A 23 32.71 -57.02 -33.68
CA ILE A 23 33.95 -56.73 -34.44
C ILE A 23 33.84 -57.02 -35.95
N ARG A 24 34.52 -56.21 -36.81
CA ARG A 24 35.39 -56.61 -37.97
C ARG A 24 35.84 -55.35 -38.75
N ARG A 25 37.10 -54.89 -38.67
CA ARG A 25 38.34 -55.28 -39.39
C ARG A 25 38.37 -55.01 -40.93
N GLY A 26 39.33 -54.18 -41.34
CA GLY A 26 39.87 -53.98 -42.70
C GLY A 26 40.55 -52.61 -42.80
N VAL A 27 41.82 -52.41 -42.39
CA VAL A 27 43.10 -52.65 -43.10
C VAL A 27 43.27 -51.80 -44.37
N GLY A 28 44.35 -51.00 -44.39
CA GLY A 28 44.90 -50.35 -45.59
C GLY A 28 45.19 -48.86 -45.39
N SER A 29 46.18 -48.49 -44.57
CA SER A 29 47.53 -48.14 -45.05
C SER A 29 47.55 -46.96 -46.02
N LEU A 30 47.96 -45.78 -45.52
CA LEU A 30 48.82 -44.85 -46.26
C LEU A 30 49.35 -43.75 -45.32
N LEU A 31 50.68 -43.66 -45.23
CA LEU A 31 51.50 -42.52 -44.79
C LEU A 31 51.44 -42.19 -43.28
N ALA A 32 52.37 -42.61 -42.40
CA ALA A 32 53.82 -42.72 -42.55
C ALA A 32 54.49 -41.46 -43.13
N LEU A 33 54.06 -40.26 -42.70
CA LEU A 33 54.80 -39.00 -42.94
C LEU A 33 54.22 -37.80 -42.15
N LEU A 34 54.13 -37.87 -40.81
CA LEU A 34 54.03 -36.67 -39.93
C LEU A 34 54.08 -37.00 -38.42
N VAL A 35 54.95 -37.93 -38.02
CA VAL A 35 55.21 -38.26 -36.59
C VAL A 35 56.49 -37.56 -36.07
N LEU A 36 57.01 -36.54 -36.76
CA LEU A 36 58.20 -35.83 -36.28
C LEU A 36 58.25 -34.34 -36.70
N SER A 37 57.17 -33.58 -36.51
CA SER A 37 57.21 -32.10 -36.53
C SER A 37 55.89 -31.51 -36.03
N CYS A 38 55.70 -31.45 -34.70
CA CYS A 38 54.90 -30.43 -34.00
C CYS A 38 54.97 -30.64 -32.46
N LEU A 39 56.18 -30.86 -31.94
CA LEU A 39 56.54 -30.21 -30.68
C LEU A 39 56.89 -28.77 -31.07
N THR A 40 55.95 -27.84 -30.90
CA THR A 40 56.13 -26.40 -30.60
C THR A 40 54.86 -25.66 -31.04
N CYS A 41 53.87 -25.64 -30.17
CA CYS A 41 53.08 -24.44 -29.91
C CYS A 41 52.40 -24.64 -28.55
N ALA A 42 53.22 -24.74 -27.51
CA ALA A 42 52.80 -24.15 -26.26
C ALA A 42 52.61 -22.67 -26.58
N ALA A 43 51.37 -22.24 -26.78
CA ALA A 43 51.04 -20.85 -26.55
C ALA A 43 51.33 -20.65 -25.07
N ALA A 44 52.55 -20.18 -24.78
CA ALA A 44 52.86 -19.59 -23.50
C ALA A 44 51.74 -18.59 -23.25
N SER A 45 50.92 -18.82 -22.23
CA SER A 45 50.12 -17.76 -21.63
C SER A 45 51.14 -16.73 -21.18
N ALA A 46 51.40 -15.73 -22.02
CA ALA A 46 52.27 -14.64 -21.67
C ALA A 46 51.69 -14.04 -20.38
N GLU A 47 52.46 -14.10 -19.29
CA GLU A 47 52.12 -13.41 -18.06
C GLU A 47 51.85 -11.95 -18.41
N THR A 48 50.57 -11.60 -18.42
CA THR A 48 50.14 -10.26 -18.76
C THR A 48 50.32 -9.43 -17.51
N ALA A 49 50.96 -8.27 -17.61
CA ALA A 49 51.23 -7.41 -16.46
C ALA A 49 50.52 -6.08 -16.65
N LEU A 50 49.82 -5.60 -15.62
CA LEU A 50 49.30 -4.24 -15.57
C LEU A 50 50.49 -3.28 -15.39
N GLN A 51 50.77 -2.48 -16.41
CA GLN A 51 51.95 -1.60 -16.45
C GLN A 51 51.61 -0.17 -16.05
N GLU A 52 50.46 0.32 -16.49
CA GLU A 52 50.12 1.74 -16.36
C GLU A 52 48.60 1.93 -16.20
N ILE A 53 48.23 2.93 -15.40
CA ILE A 53 46.86 3.44 -15.31
C ILE A 53 46.93 4.93 -15.59
N THR A 54 46.31 5.36 -16.69
CA THR A 54 46.12 6.79 -17.02
C THR A 54 44.63 7.12 -17.02
N TYR A 55 44.30 8.41 -17.04
CA TYR A 55 42.92 8.86 -17.10
C TYR A 55 42.78 10.08 -18.01
N ASN A 56 41.64 10.17 -18.68
CA ASN A 56 41.25 11.29 -19.54
C ASN A 56 39.87 11.81 -19.11
N THR A 57 39.70 13.13 -19.08
CA THR A 57 38.38 13.75 -18.90
C THR A 57 37.69 13.90 -20.27
N LEU A 58 36.43 13.52 -20.33
CA LEU A 58 35.58 13.57 -21.51
C LEU A 58 34.48 14.64 -21.32
N PRO A 59 33.88 15.18 -22.40
CA PRO A 59 32.74 16.09 -22.29
C PRO A 59 31.59 15.49 -21.48
N GLY A 60 30.86 16.32 -20.73
CA GLY A 60 29.70 15.88 -19.93
C GLY A 60 30.05 15.26 -18.58
N ASP A 61 31.13 15.71 -17.94
CA ASP A 61 31.59 15.22 -16.62
C ASP A 61 31.94 13.71 -16.59
N GLN A 62 32.34 13.18 -17.75
CA GLN A 62 32.75 11.79 -17.92
C GLN A 62 34.26 11.64 -17.68
N LEU A 63 34.66 10.50 -17.10
CA LEU A 63 36.06 10.16 -16.84
C LEU A 63 36.37 8.80 -17.47
N GLN A 64 37.38 8.71 -18.33
CA GLN A 64 37.84 7.44 -18.89
C GLN A 64 39.18 7.06 -18.28
N LEU A 65 39.21 5.90 -17.61
CA LEU A 65 40.44 5.26 -17.14
C LEU A 65 40.96 4.36 -18.26
N VAL A 66 42.27 4.41 -18.51
CA VAL A 66 42.95 3.54 -19.48
C VAL A 66 43.96 2.69 -18.73
N LEU A 67 43.68 1.39 -18.64
CA LEU A 67 44.57 0.41 -18.03
C LEU A 67 45.40 -0.26 -19.12
N THR A 68 46.72 -0.04 -19.12
CA THR A 68 47.64 -0.57 -20.12
C THR A 68 48.33 -1.84 -19.62
N MET A 69 48.23 -2.90 -20.41
CA MET A 69 48.82 -4.21 -20.12
C MET A 69 50.04 -4.50 -21.00
N SER A 70 50.93 -5.38 -20.54
CA SER A 70 52.13 -5.81 -21.28
C SER A 70 51.83 -6.76 -22.46
N GLY A 71 50.59 -7.22 -22.59
CA GLY A 71 50.12 -8.18 -23.60
C GLY A 71 48.61 -7.99 -23.85
N PRO A 72 47.97 -8.84 -24.67
CA PRO A 72 46.53 -8.75 -24.93
C PRO A 72 45.73 -8.72 -23.62
N ALA A 73 44.91 -7.71 -23.42
CA ALA A 73 44.24 -7.51 -22.15
C ALA A 73 43.09 -8.53 -21.98
N PRO A 74 43.01 -9.26 -20.86
CA PRO A 74 41.91 -10.16 -20.59
C PRO A 74 40.64 -9.37 -20.26
N GLN A 75 39.48 -9.95 -20.56
CA GLN A 75 38.19 -9.36 -20.20
C GLN A 75 38.03 -9.37 -18.66
N PRO A 76 37.80 -8.21 -18.01
CA PRO A 76 37.67 -8.16 -16.56
C PRO A 76 36.32 -8.70 -16.10
N ALA A 77 36.32 -9.39 -14.96
CA ALA A 77 35.11 -9.56 -14.17
C ALA A 77 34.90 -8.31 -13.29
N SER A 78 33.71 -7.73 -13.31
CA SER A 78 33.43 -6.47 -12.63
C SER A 78 32.46 -6.68 -11.47
N PHE A 79 32.77 -6.07 -10.33
CA PHE A 79 31.88 -6.03 -9.18
C PHE A 79 31.79 -4.61 -8.61
N THR A 80 30.61 -4.24 -8.12
CA THR A 80 30.37 -2.93 -7.50
C THR A 80 29.87 -3.08 -6.08
N ILE A 81 30.24 -2.11 -5.24
CA ILE A 81 29.81 -2.00 -3.84
C ILE A 81 29.23 -0.59 -3.70
N SER A 82 28.01 -0.48 -3.17
CA SER A 82 27.30 0.79 -3.04
C SER A 82 27.74 1.61 -1.83
N ASP A 83 28.01 0.95 -0.70
CA ASP A 83 28.45 1.62 0.54
C ASP A 83 29.67 0.90 1.17
N PRO A 84 30.88 1.50 1.11
CA PRO A 84 31.24 2.70 0.36
C PRO A 84 31.34 2.45 -1.15
N ALA A 85 31.00 3.46 -1.98
CA ALA A 85 30.95 3.36 -3.44
C ALA A 85 32.29 2.94 -4.07
N ARG A 86 32.35 1.73 -4.64
CA ARG A 86 33.53 1.15 -5.29
C ARG A 86 33.16 0.36 -6.53
N ILE A 87 33.97 0.48 -7.58
CA ILE A 87 33.96 -0.45 -8.73
C ILE A 87 35.25 -1.23 -8.68
N ALA A 88 35.20 -2.53 -8.86
CA ALA A 88 36.39 -3.34 -8.88
C ALA A 88 36.40 -4.32 -10.04
N LEU A 89 37.56 -4.41 -10.68
CA LEU A 89 37.81 -5.12 -11.92
C LEU A 89 38.87 -6.18 -11.67
N ASP A 90 38.47 -7.43 -11.80
CA ASP A 90 39.34 -8.58 -11.62
C ASP A 90 39.89 -9.06 -12.97
N PHE A 91 41.21 -9.00 -13.10
CA PHE A 91 41.94 -9.48 -14.27
C PHE A 91 42.60 -10.83 -13.95
N PRO A 92 42.11 -11.94 -14.52
CA PRO A 92 42.68 -13.27 -14.28
C PRO A 92 44.03 -13.41 -14.99
N ASN A 93 44.97 -14.12 -14.35
CA ASN A 93 46.33 -14.37 -14.85
C ASN A 93 47.13 -13.09 -15.18
N THR A 94 46.81 -11.99 -14.50
CA THR A 94 47.48 -10.70 -14.66
C THR A 94 48.30 -10.38 -13.41
N THR A 95 49.58 -10.02 -13.59
CA THR A 95 50.47 -9.52 -12.52
C THR A 95 50.44 -7.99 -12.43
N ASN A 96 50.76 -7.40 -11.29
CA ASN A 96 50.76 -5.96 -11.10
C ASN A 96 52.19 -5.38 -11.15
N LYS A 97 52.51 -4.61 -12.20
CA LYS A 97 53.80 -3.92 -12.38
C LYS A 97 53.67 -2.39 -12.33
N LEU A 98 52.61 -1.85 -11.72
CA LEU A 98 52.44 -0.42 -11.55
C LEU A 98 53.53 0.19 -10.65
N ALA A 99 53.98 1.39 -11.00
CA ALA A 99 54.94 2.15 -10.21
C ALA A 99 54.43 2.50 -8.79
N SER A 100 53.11 2.66 -8.63
CA SER A 100 52.44 2.82 -7.34
C SER A 100 51.21 1.95 -7.28
N ARG A 101 50.97 1.31 -6.13
CA ARG A 101 49.77 0.48 -5.89
C ARG A 101 48.48 1.31 -5.78
N ASN A 102 48.61 2.60 -5.47
CA ASN A 102 47.49 3.54 -5.35
C ASN A 102 47.76 4.75 -6.25
N VAL A 103 46.84 5.02 -7.16
CA VAL A 103 46.87 6.16 -8.08
C VAL A 103 45.77 7.13 -7.67
N PRO A 104 46.09 8.29 -7.07
CA PRO A 104 45.09 9.32 -6.80
C PRO A 104 44.61 9.92 -8.12
N ILE A 105 43.29 10.01 -8.32
CA ILE A 105 42.70 10.66 -9.50
C ILE A 105 42.17 12.04 -9.12
N GLY A 106 41.28 12.10 -8.12
CA GLY A 106 40.77 13.36 -7.58
C GLY A 106 40.00 14.24 -8.57
N VAL A 107 39.57 13.70 -9.71
CA VAL A 107 38.87 14.40 -10.80
C VAL A 107 37.62 13.63 -11.18
N GLY A 108 36.51 14.35 -11.41
CA GLY A 108 35.19 13.76 -11.64
C GLY A 108 34.70 12.98 -10.42
N VAL A 109 34.10 11.81 -10.64
CA VAL A 109 33.53 10.96 -9.57
C VAL A 109 34.52 9.95 -8.98
N ALA A 110 35.73 9.81 -9.54
CA ALA A 110 36.74 8.87 -9.05
C ALA A 110 37.75 9.54 -8.09
N ARG A 111 37.87 8.99 -6.88
CA ARG A 111 38.82 9.47 -5.85
C ARG A 111 40.21 8.89 -6.06
N SER A 112 40.32 7.56 -6.16
CA SER A 112 41.58 6.87 -6.40
C SER A 112 41.38 5.50 -7.03
N VAL A 113 42.45 4.94 -7.60
CA VAL A 113 42.47 3.58 -8.14
C VAL A 113 43.58 2.79 -7.45
N THR A 114 43.21 1.65 -6.87
CA THR A 114 44.14 0.75 -6.17
C THR A 114 44.23 -0.58 -6.90
N ALA A 115 45.43 -1.03 -7.23
CA ALA A 115 45.65 -2.34 -7.83
C ALA A 115 46.32 -3.29 -6.83
N VAL A 116 45.71 -4.46 -6.60
CA VAL A 116 46.20 -5.48 -5.66
C VAL A 116 46.29 -6.81 -6.40
N GLU A 117 47.46 -7.44 -6.35
CA GLU A 117 47.68 -8.77 -6.89
C GLU A 117 47.53 -9.81 -5.77
N ALA A 118 46.68 -10.82 -5.98
CA ALA A 118 46.50 -11.93 -5.05
C ALA A 118 45.98 -13.16 -5.80
N GLY A 119 46.55 -14.35 -5.53
CA GLY A 119 46.00 -15.63 -6.02
C GLY A 119 45.91 -15.74 -7.56
N GLY A 120 46.90 -15.23 -8.29
CA GLY A 120 46.97 -15.32 -9.76
C GLY A 120 46.02 -14.39 -10.50
N ARG A 121 45.47 -13.35 -9.84
CA ARG A 121 44.67 -12.29 -10.45
C ARG A 121 45.08 -10.92 -9.92
N THR A 122 44.95 -9.89 -10.74
CA THR A 122 45.09 -8.51 -10.32
C THR A 122 43.71 -7.89 -10.21
N ARG A 123 43.37 -7.39 -9.02
CA ARG A 123 42.14 -6.68 -8.73
C ARG A 123 42.40 -5.18 -8.73
N VAL A 124 41.75 -4.45 -9.62
CA VAL A 124 41.81 -3.00 -9.69
C VAL A 124 40.53 -2.41 -9.10
N VAL A 125 40.65 -1.70 -7.98
CA VAL A 125 39.55 -1.08 -7.25
C VAL A 125 39.55 0.42 -7.48
N VAL A 126 38.52 0.93 -8.13
CA VAL A 126 38.21 2.35 -8.29
C VAL A 126 37.35 2.79 -7.11
N ASN A 127 37.91 3.65 -6.25
CA ASN A 127 37.17 4.28 -5.16
C ASN A 127 36.44 5.51 -5.69
N LEU A 128 35.13 5.58 -5.49
CA LEU A 128 34.28 6.64 -6.04
C LEU A 128 33.75 7.56 -4.94
N ALA A 129 33.37 8.78 -5.30
CA ALA A 129 32.63 9.68 -4.43
C ALA A 129 31.14 9.30 -4.34
N ARG A 130 30.58 8.75 -5.43
CA ARG A 130 29.22 8.21 -5.56
C ARG A 130 29.23 7.16 -6.68
N LEU A 131 28.32 6.19 -6.63
CA LEU A 131 28.20 5.19 -7.70
C LEU A 131 27.69 5.87 -9.00
N VAL A 132 28.28 5.50 -10.14
CA VAL A 132 27.90 6.03 -11.47
C VAL A 132 27.88 4.92 -12.50
N ASP A 133 27.17 5.15 -13.62
CA ASP A 133 27.23 4.27 -14.78
C ASP A 133 28.67 4.13 -15.26
N TYR A 134 29.04 2.91 -15.67
CA TYR A 134 30.36 2.65 -16.25
C TYR A 134 30.28 1.67 -17.43
N LYS A 135 31.26 1.78 -18.33
CA LYS A 135 31.49 0.81 -19.40
C LYS A 135 32.96 0.42 -19.42
N ALA A 136 33.23 -0.89 -19.37
CA ALA A 136 34.55 -1.45 -19.55
C ALA A 136 34.66 -2.09 -20.94
N ALA A 137 35.60 -1.62 -21.76
CA ALA A 137 35.86 -2.13 -23.09
C ALA A 137 37.33 -2.54 -23.24
N VAL A 138 37.56 -3.72 -23.80
CA VAL A 138 38.92 -4.21 -24.11
C VAL A 138 39.27 -3.78 -25.54
N GLN A 139 40.42 -3.10 -25.71
CA GLN A 139 40.98 -2.72 -27.00
C GLN A 139 42.45 -3.13 -27.05
N GLY A 140 42.75 -4.26 -27.70
CA GLY A 140 44.12 -4.76 -27.82
C GLY A 140 44.75 -5.08 -26.46
N ASN A 141 45.76 -4.31 -26.04
CA ASN A 141 46.42 -4.43 -24.74
C ASN A 141 45.89 -3.44 -23.69
N GLN A 142 44.82 -2.70 -23.99
CA GLN A 142 44.25 -1.71 -23.08
C GLN A 142 42.83 -2.09 -22.66
N VAL A 143 42.47 -1.73 -21.44
CA VAL A 143 41.10 -1.77 -20.95
C VAL A 143 40.66 -0.35 -20.65
N LEU A 144 39.66 0.13 -21.38
CA LEU A 144 39.09 1.46 -21.20
C LEU A 144 37.87 1.35 -20.30
N VAL A 145 37.88 2.06 -19.18
CA VAL A 145 36.78 2.13 -18.22
C VAL A 145 36.24 3.55 -18.22
N THR A 146 35.14 3.78 -18.94
CA THR A 146 34.48 5.08 -18.96
C THR A 146 33.45 5.14 -17.84
N LEU A 147 33.59 6.13 -16.96
CA LEU A 147 32.77 6.44 -15.80
C LEU A 147 31.93 7.70 -16.08
N GLY A 148 30.63 7.64 -15.81
CA GLY A 148 29.67 8.70 -16.12
C GLY A 148 29.07 8.58 -17.53
N GLY A 149 27.86 9.13 -17.75
CA GLY A 149 27.19 9.09 -19.06
C GLY A 149 25.66 9.14 -19.09
N GLY A 150 24.97 9.22 -17.95
CA GLY A 150 23.52 9.42 -17.89
C GLY A 150 23.12 10.90 -17.94
N GLY A 151 23.33 11.58 -19.07
CA GLY A 151 23.04 13.03 -19.23
C GLY A 151 22.32 13.36 -20.53
N VAL A 152 21.05 13.73 -20.39
CA VAL A 152 20.10 14.40 -21.30
C VAL A 152 20.65 14.82 -22.69
N ALA A 153 20.11 14.20 -23.75
CA ALA A 153 20.27 14.69 -25.11
C ALA A 153 19.60 16.07 -25.27
N ALA A 154 20.36 17.03 -25.79
CA ALA A 154 19.93 18.40 -26.04
C ALA A 154 18.69 18.47 -26.95
N ALA A 155 17.70 19.27 -26.53
CA ALA A 155 16.47 19.53 -27.26
C ALA A 155 16.72 20.38 -28.53
N ALA A 156 16.29 19.87 -29.69
CA ALA A 156 16.13 20.63 -30.93
C ALA A 156 14.65 21.10 -31.06
N PRO A 157 14.36 22.20 -31.78
CA PRO A 157 13.06 22.85 -31.75
C PRO A 157 11.97 22.04 -32.48
N PRO A 158 10.67 22.26 -32.16
CA PRO A 158 9.62 21.34 -32.57
C PRO A 158 9.26 21.54 -34.04
N ALA A 159 9.36 20.47 -34.82
CA ALA A 159 8.70 20.35 -36.11
C ALA A 159 7.37 19.60 -35.91
N VAL A 160 6.30 20.17 -36.44
CA VAL A 160 4.95 19.61 -36.45
C VAL A 160 4.92 18.38 -37.37
N ALA A 161 4.62 17.19 -36.83
CA ALA A 161 4.21 16.05 -37.63
C ALA A 161 3.29 15.08 -36.86
N THR A 162 2.08 15.00 -37.40
CA THR A 162 1.14 13.88 -37.49
C THR A 162 1.52 12.51 -36.92
N SER A 163 0.53 11.94 -36.24
CA SER A 163 0.41 10.59 -35.70
C SER A 163 0.81 9.50 -36.70
N ALA A 164 2.02 8.97 -36.55
CA ALA A 164 2.40 7.66 -37.07
C ALA A 164 3.11 6.89 -35.95
N ARG A 165 2.50 5.77 -35.56
CA ARG A 165 2.97 4.86 -34.52
C ARG A 165 4.28 4.20 -34.95
N VAL A 166 5.40 4.73 -34.47
CA VAL A 166 6.71 4.05 -34.50
C VAL A 166 6.79 3.13 -33.27
N PRO A 167 7.18 1.85 -33.40
CA PRO A 167 7.41 1.02 -32.23
C PRO A 167 8.63 1.55 -31.49
N ALA A 168 8.47 1.88 -30.21
CA ALA A 168 9.58 2.19 -29.33
C ALA A 168 10.57 1.01 -29.35
N GLY A 169 11.78 1.25 -29.84
CA GLY A 169 12.92 0.39 -29.57
C GLY A 169 13.08 0.33 -28.06
N ARG A 170 12.66 -0.79 -27.47
CA ARG A 170 12.76 -1.06 -26.04
C ARG A 170 14.24 -0.96 -25.66
N SER A 171 14.60 -0.06 -24.75
CA SER A 171 15.78 -0.31 -23.92
C SER A 171 15.51 -1.66 -23.24
N ASN A 172 16.29 -2.69 -23.58
CA ASN A 172 16.16 -4.03 -23.00
C ASN A 172 16.72 -4.07 -21.56
N GLN A 173 16.73 -2.92 -20.89
CA GLN A 173 17.29 -2.72 -19.57
C GLN A 173 16.19 -2.82 -18.52
N GLY A 174 16.28 -3.81 -17.64
CA GLY A 174 15.22 -4.14 -16.70
C GLY A 174 15.60 -5.21 -15.70
N VAL A 175 14.73 -5.38 -14.70
CA VAL A 175 14.86 -6.40 -13.66
C VAL A 175 14.21 -7.69 -14.18
N ARG A 176 14.99 -8.76 -14.24
CA ARG A 176 14.53 -10.08 -14.72
C ARG A 176 13.87 -10.88 -13.61
N THR A 177 14.50 -10.95 -12.45
CA THR A 177 14.01 -11.72 -11.30
C THR A 177 14.38 -11.04 -9.99
N VAL A 178 13.56 -11.28 -8.97
CA VAL A 178 13.75 -10.88 -7.57
C VAL A 178 13.40 -12.11 -6.75
N ASP A 179 14.43 -12.70 -6.15
CA ASP A 179 14.37 -13.91 -5.35
C ASP A 179 14.78 -13.61 -3.90
N PHE A 180 14.29 -14.41 -2.97
CA PHE A 180 14.64 -14.32 -1.55
C PHE A 180 15.11 -15.67 -1.04
N ARG A 181 16.24 -15.67 -0.33
CA ARG A 181 16.81 -16.87 0.28
C ARG A 181 17.26 -16.58 1.70
N ARG A 182 17.17 -17.60 2.55
CA ARG A 182 17.83 -17.61 3.86
C ARG A 182 19.29 -18.05 3.68
N GLY A 183 20.23 -17.25 4.16
CA GLY A 183 21.65 -17.60 4.19
C GLY A 183 22.02 -18.51 5.37
N GLU A 184 23.23 -19.06 5.35
CA GLU A 184 23.70 -20.06 6.32
C GLU A 184 23.81 -19.52 7.75
N GLN A 185 24.00 -18.21 7.93
CA GLN A 185 24.11 -17.54 9.23
C GLN A 185 22.79 -16.91 9.69
N GLY A 186 21.68 -17.20 9.00
CA GLY A 186 20.36 -16.62 9.31
C GLY A 186 20.13 -15.24 8.71
N GLU A 187 20.97 -14.81 7.78
CA GLU A 187 20.76 -13.60 6.99
C GLU A 187 19.61 -13.75 6.00
N GLY A 188 18.87 -12.67 5.77
CA GLY A 188 17.94 -12.57 4.64
C GLY A 188 18.69 -12.07 3.41
N ARG A 189 18.79 -12.92 2.38
CA ARG A 189 19.46 -12.60 1.11
C ARG A 189 18.43 -12.31 0.04
N VAL A 190 18.39 -11.07 -0.43
CA VAL A 190 17.58 -10.66 -1.59
C VAL A 190 18.49 -10.66 -2.82
N VAL A 191 18.14 -11.44 -3.85
CA VAL A 191 18.91 -11.53 -5.09
C VAL A 191 18.09 -10.98 -6.24
N VAL A 192 18.60 -9.95 -6.89
CA VAL A 192 17.98 -9.28 -8.04
C VAL A 192 18.81 -9.54 -9.28
N THR A 193 18.25 -10.23 -10.27
CA THR A 193 18.92 -10.43 -11.56
C THR A 193 18.55 -9.29 -12.51
N LEU A 194 19.54 -8.50 -12.89
CA LEU A 194 19.48 -7.39 -13.82
C LEU A 194 19.68 -7.89 -15.26
N SER A 195 19.22 -7.11 -16.23
CA SER A 195 19.42 -7.41 -17.65
C SER A 195 20.85 -7.16 -18.14
N ASP A 196 21.58 -6.27 -17.47
CA ASP A 196 22.93 -5.83 -17.82
C ASP A 196 23.74 -5.55 -16.54
N ALA A 197 25.03 -5.87 -16.56
CA ALA A 197 25.96 -5.66 -15.45
C ALA A 197 26.33 -4.18 -15.25
N SER A 198 26.09 -3.33 -16.25
CA SER A 198 26.39 -1.89 -16.16
C SER A 198 25.27 -1.06 -15.51
N MET A 199 24.14 -1.67 -15.13
CA MET A 199 23.03 -0.94 -14.52
C MET A 199 23.40 -0.46 -13.12
N VAL A 200 23.12 0.81 -12.84
CA VAL A 200 23.31 1.40 -11.50
C VAL A 200 22.16 0.99 -10.59
N VAL A 201 22.53 0.54 -9.40
CA VAL A 201 21.59 0.28 -8.31
C VAL A 201 21.97 1.18 -7.15
N ASP A 202 21.05 2.04 -6.75
CA ASP A 202 21.20 2.88 -5.56
C ASP A 202 20.48 2.20 -4.39
N LEU A 203 21.08 2.26 -3.20
CA LEU A 203 20.52 1.67 -1.99
C LEU A 203 20.60 2.70 -0.87
N ASP A 204 19.44 3.08 -0.35
CA ASP A 204 19.30 4.03 0.76
C ASP A 204 18.64 3.35 1.97
N LYS A 205 19.19 3.57 3.17
CA LYS A 205 18.62 3.03 4.41
C LYS A 205 17.78 4.10 5.11
N ARG A 206 16.48 3.86 5.24
CA ARG A 206 15.52 4.75 5.92
C ARG A 206 14.87 4.00 7.09
N GLY A 207 15.47 4.13 8.27
CA GLY A 207 14.98 3.45 9.48
C GLY A 207 15.05 1.92 9.35
N ASP A 208 13.88 1.27 9.37
CA ASP A 208 13.70 -0.19 9.26
C ASP A 208 13.64 -0.69 7.80
N ARG A 209 13.75 0.20 6.82
CA ARG A 209 13.65 -0.10 5.39
C ARG A 209 14.94 0.14 4.64
N LEU A 210 15.26 -0.76 3.71
CA LEU A 210 16.25 -0.57 2.66
C LEU A 210 15.52 -0.30 1.34
N ILE A 211 15.73 0.89 0.78
CA ILE A 211 15.13 1.34 -0.47
C ILE A 211 16.15 1.17 -1.57
N VAL A 212 15.90 0.22 -2.45
CA VAL A 212 16.71 -0.06 -3.64
C VAL A 212 16.07 0.61 -4.84
N THR A 213 16.79 1.53 -5.48
CA THR A 213 16.33 2.28 -6.65
C THR A 213 17.18 1.93 -7.86
N ILE A 214 16.54 1.49 -8.94
CA ILE A 214 17.19 1.11 -10.19
C ILE A 214 16.65 2.02 -11.29
N PRO A 215 17.32 3.16 -11.57
CA PRO A 215 16.87 4.11 -12.57
C PRO A 215 16.88 3.51 -13.97
N ASN A 216 15.96 3.96 -14.83
CA ASN A 216 15.81 3.53 -16.22
C ASN A 216 15.56 2.02 -16.44
N ALA A 217 15.26 1.26 -15.38
CA ALA A 217 14.94 -0.16 -15.46
C ALA A 217 13.44 -0.39 -15.70
N GLN A 218 13.12 -1.37 -16.54
CA GLN A 218 11.76 -1.89 -16.68
C GLN A 218 11.53 -3.08 -15.75
N LEU A 219 10.32 -3.17 -15.18
CA LEU A 219 9.84 -4.31 -14.39
C LEU A 219 8.65 -4.91 -15.15
N SER A 220 8.53 -6.23 -15.30
CA SER A 220 7.34 -6.87 -15.88
C SER A 220 6.15 -6.83 -14.90
N ASP A 221 4.91 -6.96 -15.39
CA ASP A 221 3.72 -6.88 -14.52
C ASP A 221 3.70 -8.01 -13.46
N GLU A 222 4.19 -9.20 -13.79
CA GLU A 222 4.31 -10.34 -12.85
C GLU A 222 5.29 -10.09 -11.70
N MET A 223 6.23 -9.17 -11.91
CA MET A 223 7.26 -8.82 -10.95
C MET A 223 6.88 -7.63 -10.08
N VAL A 224 5.71 -7.00 -10.29
CA VAL A 224 5.15 -5.99 -9.37
C VAL A 224 4.41 -6.72 -8.25
N ARG A 225 5.14 -7.09 -7.19
CA ARG A 225 4.57 -7.90 -6.10
C ARG A 225 5.21 -7.60 -4.75
N ARG A 226 4.50 -8.05 -3.71
CA ARG A 226 4.98 -8.15 -2.33
C ARG A 226 5.35 -9.60 -2.04
N LEU A 227 6.59 -9.84 -1.63
CA LEU A 227 7.04 -11.12 -1.08
C LEU A 227 7.00 -11.03 0.44
N ASP A 228 6.16 -11.85 1.09
CA ASP A 228 6.23 -12.08 2.55
C ASP A 228 7.22 -13.21 2.81
N VAL A 229 8.26 -12.91 3.59
CA VAL A 229 9.37 -13.82 3.86
C VAL A 229 9.57 -14.05 5.36
N THR A 230 8.55 -13.74 6.17
CA THR A 230 8.58 -13.90 7.62
C THR A 230 8.82 -15.34 8.08
N ASP A 231 8.34 -16.33 7.33
CA ASP A 231 8.51 -17.77 7.63
C ASP A 231 9.97 -18.26 7.55
N PHE A 232 10.86 -17.50 6.91
CA PHE A 232 12.25 -17.88 6.71
C PHE A 232 13.14 -17.62 7.94
N ALA A 233 12.57 -17.12 9.04
CA ALA A 233 13.30 -16.82 10.28
C ALA A 233 14.54 -15.93 10.06
N THR A 234 14.37 -14.93 9.19
CA THR A 234 15.35 -13.89 8.87
C THR A 234 14.90 -12.53 9.40
N PRO A 235 15.76 -11.51 9.47
CA PRO A 235 15.36 -10.15 9.85
C PRO A 235 14.40 -9.51 8.84
N VAL A 236 14.50 -9.88 7.57
CA VAL A 236 13.62 -9.38 6.50
C VAL A 236 12.22 -9.94 6.70
N ARG A 237 11.22 -9.07 6.66
CA ARG A 237 9.79 -9.42 6.72
C ARG A 237 9.15 -9.39 5.33
N THR A 238 9.38 -8.31 4.59
CA THR A 238 8.77 -8.13 3.26
C THR A 238 9.77 -7.58 2.25
N VAL A 239 9.58 -7.97 0.98
CA VAL A 239 10.26 -7.39 -0.18
C VAL A 239 9.19 -6.93 -1.16
N ASP A 240 9.02 -5.61 -1.28
CA ASP A 240 8.03 -4.98 -2.14
C ASP A 240 8.71 -4.42 -3.38
N THR A 241 8.13 -4.62 -4.56
CA THR A 241 8.68 -4.19 -5.85
C THR A 241 7.66 -3.34 -6.61
N PHE A 242 8.06 -2.13 -6.99
CA PHE A 242 7.21 -1.13 -7.62
C PHE A 242 7.79 -0.66 -8.95
N ARG A 243 6.93 -0.43 -9.93
CA ARG A 243 7.28 0.27 -11.17
C ARG A 243 7.07 1.77 -10.96
N GLU A 244 8.12 2.56 -11.17
CA GLU A 244 8.06 4.03 -11.14
C GLU A 244 8.24 4.61 -12.54
N ALA A 245 7.87 5.89 -12.74
CA ALA A 245 7.93 6.55 -14.04
C ALA A 245 9.35 6.58 -14.65
N ASN A 246 10.40 6.51 -13.83
CA ASN A 246 11.79 6.57 -14.25
C ASN A 246 12.65 5.39 -13.76
N GLY A 247 12.05 4.23 -13.47
CA GLY A 247 12.79 3.03 -13.05
C GLY A 247 12.01 2.05 -12.18
N VAL A 248 12.74 1.26 -11.42
CA VAL A 248 12.20 0.31 -10.45
C VAL A 248 12.59 0.73 -9.04
N ARG A 249 11.62 0.73 -8.13
CA ARG A 249 11.87 0.89 -6.69
C ARG A 249 11.50 -0.40 -5.97
N MET A 250 12.44 -0.92 -5.18
CA MET A 250 12.23 -2.09 -4.34
C MET A 250 12.45 -1.70 -2.87
N ILE A 251 11.52 -2.08 -1.99
CA ILE A 251 11.56 -1.77 -0.56
C ILE A 251 11.69 -3.08 0.21
N ILE A 252 12.81 -3.25 0.91
CA ILE A 252 13.07 -4.39 1.80
C ILE A 252 12.80 -3.91 3.22
N THR A 253 11.78 -4.46 3.88
CA THR A 253 11.44 -4.12 5.28
C THR A 253 12.04 -5.17 6.19
N ALA A 254 12.89 -4.76 7.14
CA ALA A 254 13.53 -5.64 8.10
C ALA A 254 13.18 -5.24 9.54
N ALA A 255 13.20 -6.20 10.45
CA ALA A 255 12.80 -6.00 11.84
C ALA A 255 13.98 -6.06 12.80
N GLY A 256 13.99 -5.13 13.77
CA GLY A 256 15.06 -4.98 14.75
C GLY A 256 16.29 -4.26 14.19
N GLU A 257 17.37 -4.26 14.96
CA GLU A 257 18.66 -3.75 14.53
C GLU A 257 19.34 -4.78 13.61
N TYR A 258 19.72 -4.33 12.42
CA TYR A 258 20.35 -5.17 11.40
C TYR A 258 21.52 -4.44 10.73
N ASP A 259 22.52 -5.23 10.35
CA ASP A 259 23.57 -4.84 9.45
C ASP A 259 23.21 -5.29 8.02
N HIS A 260 23.73 -4.61 7.01
CA HIS A 260 23.45 -4.95 5.62
C HIS A 260 24.70 -4.85 4.74
N LEU A 261 24.80 -5.74 3.76
CA LEU A 261 25.84 -5.73 2.75
C LEU A 261 25.21 -5.83 1.37
N ALA A 262 25.45 -4.83 0.54
CA ALA A 262 24.98 -4.80 -0.84
C ALA A 262 26.15 -4.80 -1.82
N TYR A 263 26.07 -5.70 -2.78
CA TYR A 263 27.07 -5.82 -3.83
C TYR A 263 26.43 -6.31 -5.12
N GLN A 264 27.01 -5.89 -6.24
CA GLN A 264 26.66 -6.38 -7.56
C GLN A 264 27.82 -7.17 -8.13
N ALA A 265 27.56 -8.39 -8.57
CA ALA A 265 28.51 -9.21 -9.31
C ALA A 265 27.86 -9.59 -10.64
N ASP A 266 28.49 -9.18 -11.74
CA ASP A 266 27.93 -9.32 -13.08
C ASP A 266 26.49 -8.76 -13.16
N THR A 267 25.51 -9.59 -13.49
CA THR A 267 24.09 -9.22 -13.58
C THR A 267 23.31 -9.45 -12.30
N GLU A 268 23.93 -9.90 -11.20
CA GLU A 268 23.23 -10.16 -9.94
C GLU A 268 23.56 -9.09 -8.90
N PHE A 269 22.53 -8.39 -8.45
CA PHE A 269 22.61 -7.48 -7.30
C PHE A 269 22.07 -8.21 -6.07
N THR A 270 22.91 -8.34 -5.04
CA THR A 270 22.58 -9.06 -3.81
C THR A 270 22.60 -8.12 -2.62
N VAL A 271 21.54 -8.19 -1.79
CA VAL A 271 21.45 -7.51 -0.50
C VAL A 271 21.34 -8.56 0.60
N ASP A 272 22.37 -8.66 1.43
CA ASP A 272 22.41 -9.51 2.62
C ASP A 272 22.03 -8.67 3.84
N VAL A 273 20.99 -9.09 4.58
CA VAL A 273 20.52 -8.43 5.80
C VAL A 273 20.73 -9.36 7.00
N LYS A 274 21.63 -8.95 7.90
CA LYS A 274 22.08 -9.75 9.06
C LYS A 274 21.53 -9.19 10.37
N PRO A 275 20.96 -10.01 11.27
CA PRO A 275 20.56 -9.53 12.59
C PRO A 275 21.80 -9.22 13.43
N ILE A 276 21.83 -8.05 14.07
CA ILE A 276 22.91 -7.74 15.02
C ILE A 276 22.58 -8.44 16.34
N THR A 277 23.38 -9.44 16.70
CA THR A 277 23.19 -10.18 17.96
C THR A 277 23.48 -9.28 19.16
N LYS A 278 22.85 -9.51 20.33
CA LYS A 278 23.18 -8.75 21.56
C LYS A 278 24.67 -8.83 21.94
N ALA A 279 25.35 -9.92 21.59
CA ALA A 279 26.80 -10.06 21.77
C ALA A 279 27.59 -9.15 20.81
N GLU A 280 27.13 -8.97 19.58
CA GLU A 280 27.69 -8.02 18.62
C GLU A 280 27.33 -6.56 18.94
N GLN A 281 26.17 -6.28 19.55
CA GLN A 281 25.84 -4.95 20.08
C GLN A 281 26.77 -4.57 21.23
N VAL A 282 27.14 -5.54 22.09
CA VAL A 282 28.16 -5.34 23.13
C VAL A 282 29.55 -5.22 22.52
N ALA A 283 29.83 -5.92 21.41
CA ALA A 283 31.08 -5.80 20.66
C ALA A 283 31.17 -4.50 19.84
N GLU A 284 30.05 -3.95 19.33
CA GLU A 284 29.96 -2.65 18.65
C GLU A 284 29.97 -1.50 19.65
N ALA A 285 29.31 -1.64 20.80
CA ALA A 285 29.52 -0.75 21.95
C ALA A 285 30.99 -0.82 22.44
N ALA A 286 31.66 -1.97 22.28
CA ALA A 286 33.10 -2.08 22.50
C ALA A 286 33.96 -1.57 21.32
N ARG A 287 33.44 -1.51 20.07
CA ARG A 287 34.06 -0.85 18.90
C ARG A 287 33.83 0.66 18.88
N ARG A 288 32.84 1.16 19.62
CA ARG A 288 32.70 2.56 20.05
C ARG A 288 33.68 2.93 21.15
N LYS A 289 34.62 2.07 21.50
CA LYS A 289 35.87 2.52 22.13
C LYS A 289 36.69 3.22 21.04
N PRO A 290 37.26 4.40 21.30
CA PRO A 290 38.02 5.15 20.31
C PRO A 290 39.05 4.23 19.66
N LYS A 291 38.95 4.05 18.33
CA LYS A 291 39.93 3.28 17.58
C LYS A 291 41.18 4.13 17.52
N TYR A 292 42.14 3.83 18.38
CA TYR A 292 43.40 4.56 18.44
C TYR A 292 44.20 4.28 17.16
N THR A 293 44.41 5.31 16.35
CA THR A 293 45.04 5.28 15.03
C THR A 293 46.40 5.99 15.00
N GLY A 294 46.82 6.57 16.11
CA GLY A 294 48.06 7.32 16.22
C GLY A 294 49.33 6.48 15.99
N GLU A 295 50.39 7.13 15.53
CA GLU A 295 51.72 6.55 15.47
C GLU A 295 52.14 5.93 16.82
N ARG A 296 52.78 4.77 16.77
CA ARG A 296 53.12 4.00 17.97
C ARG A 296 54.37 4.56 18.62
N LEU A 297 54.28 4.81 19.92
CA LEU A 297 55.38 5.30 20.75
C LEU A 297 55.69 4.33 21.90
N SER A 298 56.91 4.43 22.42
CA SER A 298 57.33 3.75 23.64
C SER A 298 57.97 4.79 24.56
N LEU A 299 57.41 4.95 25.75
CA LEU A 299 57.83 5.95 26.74
C LEU A 299 58.03 5.24 28.08
N ASN A 300 59.07 5.62 28.82
CA ASN A 300 59.29 5.10 30.16
C ASN A 300 59.75 6.25 31.06
N PHE A 301 58.83 6.75 31.87
CA PHE A 301 59.08 7.85 32.78
C PHE A 301 58.71 7.45 34.20
N GLN A 302 59.58 7.83 35.13
CA GLN A 302 59.34 7.74 36.57
C GLN A 302 59.24 9.16 37.08
N ASP A 303 58.12 9.48 37.73
CA ASP A 303 57.85 10.77 38.36
C ASP A 303 58.04 12.00 37.44
N ILE A 304 57.51 11.94 36.21
CA ILE A 304 57.55 13.08 35.27
C ILE A 304 56.32 13.97 35.44
N ASP A 305 56.49 15.28 35.29
CA ASP A 305 55.38 16.24 35.33
C ASP A 305 54.42 16.03 34.14
N VAL A 306 53.11 16.00 34.39
CA VAL A 306 52.09 15.69 33.36
C VAL A 306 52.16 16.68 32.20
N ARG A 307 52.48 17.95 32.47
CA ARG A 307 52.67 18.98 31.43
C ARG A 307 53.82 18.65 30.48
N ALA A 308 54.94 18.17 31.03
CA ALA A 308 56.11 17.80 30.24
C ALA A 308 55.82 16.59 29.34
N VAL A 309 55.00 15.64 29.82
CA VAL A 309 54.56 14.49 29.01
C VAL A 309 53.63 14.93 27.88
N LEU A 310 52.65 15.80 28.16
CA LEU A 310 51.71 16.31 27.15
C LEU A 310 52.43 17.13 26.06
N GLN A 311 53.43 17.93 26.45
CA GLN A 311 54.27 18.68 25.51
C GLN A 311 55.11 17.74 24.63
N LEU A 312 55.72 16.71 25.22
CA LEU A 312 56.48 15.72 24.46
C LEU A 312 55.59 14.95 23.46
N LEU A 313 54.33 14.69 23.83
CA LEU A 313 53.34 14.10 22.90
C LEU A 313 52.95 15.07 21.78
N ALA A 314 52.79 16.36 22.07
CA ALA A 314 52.54 17.39 21.06
C ALA A 314 53.71 17.51 20.08
N ASP A 315 54.95 17.53 20.58
CA ASP A 315 56.17 17.60 19.78
C ASP A 315 56.35 16.35 18.90
N PHE A 316 56.00 15.17 19.42
CA PHE A 316 56.08 13.92 18.66
C PHE A 316 55.01 13.82 17.55
N THR A 317 53.82 14.35 17.80
CA THR A 317 52.67 14.24 16.87
C THR A 317 52.53 15.41 15.91
N GLY A 318 53.27 16.50 16.14
CA GLY A 318 53.16 17.75 15.38
C GLY A 318 51.84 18.49 15.59
N LEU A 319 51.08 18.14 16.64
CA LEU A 319 49.79 18.76 16.95
C LEU A 319 49.99 20.00 17.82
N ASN A 320 49.27 21.08 17.51
CA ASN A 320 49.26 22.27 18.36
C ASN A 320 48.44 21.96 19.63
N MET A 321 49.10 21.90 20.78
CA MET A 321 48.45 21.62 22.06
C MET A 321 48.63 22.78 23.04
N VAL A 322 47.53 23.18 23.68
CA VAL A 322 47.53 24.18 24.75
C VAL A 322 47.13 23.50 26.05
N THR A 323 48.05 23.43 27.01
CA THR A 323 47.79 22.91 28.34
C THR A 323 47.48 24.04 29.30
N SER A 324 46.37 23.97 30.02
CA SER A 324 46.03 24.94 31.07
C SER A 324 47.08 24.93 32.19
N ASP A 325 47.27 26.07 32.85
CA ASP A 325 48.20 26.22 33.98
C ASP A 325 47.76 25.43 35.21
N THR A 326 46.45 25.14 35.31
CA THR A 326 45.80 24.31 36.33
C THR A 326 46.12 22.81 36.23
N VAL A 327 46.75 22.36 35.13
CA VAL A 327 47.21 20.98 34.98
C VAL A 327 48.43 20.75 35.87
N THR A 328 48.24 20.03 36.98
CA THR A 328 49.26 19.73 38.00
C THR A 328 49.35 18.24 38.32
N GLY A 329 50.55 17.78 38.71
CA GLY A 329 50.81 16.45 39.23
C GLY A 329 51.86 15.69 38.43
N SER A 330 52.52 14.72 39.08
CA SER A 330 53.48 13.83 38.43
C SER A 330 52.83 12.50 38.03
N LEU A 331 53.33 11.89 36.97
CA LEU A 331 52.87 10.62 36.44
C LEU A 331 54.08 9.68 36.29
N THR A 332 53.93 8.45 36.74
CA THR A 332 54.85 7.36 36.40
C THR A 332 54.17 6.49 35.36
N LEU A 333 54.74 6.43 34.16
CA LEU A 333 54.16 5.71 33.03
C LEU A 333 55.21 4.91 32.28
N ARG A 334 54.87 3.67 31.95
CA ARG A 334 55.67 2.81 31.07
C ARG A 334 54.78 2.29 29.95
N LEU A 335 54.91 2.89 28.78
CA LEU A 335 54.19 2.52 27.56
C LEU A 335 55.17 1.87 26.60
N LYS A 336 54.79 0.73 26.04
CA LYS A 336 55.58 0.00 25.03
C LYS A 336 54.71 -0.26 23.82
N ASN A 337 55.09 0.30 22.68
CA ASN A 337 54.41 0.12 21.39
C ASN A 337 52.91 0.48 21.44
N VAL A 338 52.58 1.63 22.03
CA VAL A 338 51.21 2.11 22.22
C VAL A 338 50.96 3.30 21.27
N PRO A 339 49.84 3.35 20.51
CA PRO A 339 49.44 4.53 19.74
C PRO A 339 49.41 5.81 20.59
N TRP A 340 49.85 6.95 20.05
CA TRP A 340 49.95 8.19 20.82
C TRP A 340 48.60 8.72 21.34
N ASP A 341 47.51 8.50 20.60
CA ASP A 341 46.15 8.88 20.98
C ASP A 341 45.61 7.99 22.10
N GLN A 342 46.02 6.72 22.12
CA GLN A 342 45.79 5.83 23.27
C GLN A 342 46.59 6.27 24.49
N ALA A 343 47.86 6.65 24.29
CA ALA A 343 48.71 7.17 25.35
C ALA A 343 48.12 8.45 25.95
N LEU A 344 47.67 9.39 25.11
CA LEU A 344 47.05 10.64 25.51
C LEU A 344 45.77 10.38 26.32
N ASP A 345 44.85 9.54 25.84
CA ASP A 345 43.61 9.22 26.55
C ASP A 345 43.86 8.55 27.92
N ILE A 346 44.88 7.68 28.02
CA ILE A 346 45.29 7.08 29.31
C ILE A 346 45.80 8.14 30.28
N ILE A 347 46.61 9.09 29.79
CA ILE A 347 47.16 10.18 30.61
C ILE A 347 46.02 11.10 31.08
N LEU A 348 45.12 11.48 30.17
CA LEU A 348 43.97 12.33 30.48
C LEU A 348 43.06 11.68 31.54
N LYS A 349 42.67 10.41 31.35
CA LYS A 349 41.84 9.67 32.31
C LYS A 349 42.51 9.43 33.65
N SER A 350 43.81 9.14 33.68
CA SER A 350 44.55 8.88 34.92
C SER A 350 44.64 10.11 35.83
N LYS A 351 44.52 11.31 35.27
CA LYS A 351 44.66 12.58 35.99
C LYS A 351 43.39 13.44 35.97
N GLY A 352 42.26 12.90 35.49
CA GLY A 352 40.97 13.61 35.46
C GLY A 352 40.95 14.81 34.51
N LEU A 353 41.79 14.80 33.47
CA LEU A 353 41.86 15.83 32.45
C LEU A 353 40.93 15.48 31.28
N ALA A 354 40.43 16.50 30.60
CA ALA A 354 39.70 16.36 29.35
C ALA A 354 40.41 17.16 28.26
N MET A 355 40.22 16.75 27.01
CA MET A 355 40.68 17.51 25.85
C MET A 355 39.49 17.99 25.02
N ARG A 356 39.56 19.23 24.52
CA ARG A 356 38.64 19.76 23.52
C ARG A 356 39.45 20.14 22.29
N GLN A 357 39.06 19.58 21.15
CA GLN A 357 39.65 19.95 19.87
C GLN A 357 38.82 21.10 19.28
N GLN A 358 39.47 22.24 19.05
CA GLN A 358 38.88 23.36 18.32
C GLN A 358 39.75 23.59 17.08
N ASP A 359 39.20 23.24 15.92
CA ASP A 359 39.88 23.25 14.63
C ASP A 359 41.22 22.49 14.65
N ASN A 360 42.34 23.22 14.65
CA ASN A 360 43.71 22.71 14.59
C ASN A 360 44.46 22.76 15.93
N VAL A 361 43.78 23.11 17.03
CA VAL A 361 44.38 23.22 18.36
C VAL A 361 43.65 22.31 19.35
N ILE A 362 44.42 21.52 20.09
CA ILE A 362 43.91 20.67 21.17
C ILE A 362 44.13 21.40 22.50
N MET A 363 43.05 21.73 23.18
CA MET A 363 43.09 22.30 24.52
C MET A 363 42.95 21.19 25.56
N VAL A 364 43.91 21.09 26.47
CA VAL A 364 43.89 20.12 27.59
C VAL A 364 43.79 20.87 28.92
N ALA A 365 42.74 20.57 29.68
CA ALA A 365 42.50 21.15 31.00
C ALA A 365 41.78 20.12 31.90
N PRO A 366 41.66 20.36 33.22
CA PRO A 366 40.83 19.55 34.10
C PRO A 366 39.40 19.40 33.55
N ALA A 367 38.82 18.20 33.64
CA ALA A 367 37.49 17.93 33.08
C ALA A 367 36.39 18.85 33.62
N GLU A 368 36.52 19.27 34.88
CA GLU A 368 35.59 20.21 35.53
C GLU A 368 35.65 21.62 34.92
N GLU A 369 36.83 22.11 34.54
CA GLU A 369 37.02 23.42 33.91
C GLU A 369 36.41 23.45 32.51
N ILE A 370 36.64 22.38 31.74
CA ILE A 370 36.07 22.16 30.40
C ILE A 370 34.54 22.13 30.47
N ALA A 371 33.96 21.37 31.40
CA ALA A 371 32.53 21.26 31.59
C ALA A 371 31.90 22.58 32.09
N ALA A 372 32.56 23.30 32.99
CA ALA A 372 32.12 24.61 33.47
C ALA A 372 32.07 25.63 32.33
N ARG A 373 33.09 25.66 31.47
CA ARG A 373 33.13 26.56 30.31
C ARG A 373 32.07 26.22 29.27
N GLU A 374 31.85 24.93 28.98
CA GLU A 374 30.79 24.47 28.07
C GLU A 374 29.40 24.86 28.59
N LYS A 375 29.18 24.69 29.89
CA LYS A 375 27.95 25.13 30.55
C LYS A 375 27.76 26.64 30.39
N LEU A 376 28.81 27.43 30.63
CA LEU A 376 28.77 28.88 30.44
C LEU A 376 28.55 29.28 28.98
N GLU A 377 29.14 28.57 28.01
CA GLU A 377 28.94 28.82 26.57
C GLU A 377 27.50 28.49 26.14
N LEU A 378 26.92 27.38 26.63
CA LEU A 378 25.52 27.02 26.39
C LEU A 378 24.56 27.97 27.10
N GLU A 379 24.87 28.41 28.32
CA GLU A 379 24.11 29.43 29.03
C GLU A 379 24.20 30.79 28.33
N ALA A 380 25.37 31.17 27.82
CA ALA A 380 25.56 32.38 27.04
C ALA A 380 24.81 32.30 25.70
N ALA A 381 24.83 31.16 25.01
CA ALA A 381 24.05 30.95 23.80
C ALA A 381 22.54 31.09 24.07
N LYS A 382 22.04 30.48 25.15
CA LYS A 382 20.65 30.66 25.59
C LYS A 382 20.34 32.11 25.96
N GLN A 383 21.24 32.81 26.63
CA GLN A 383 21.05 34.23 26.95
C GLN A 383 21.03 35.09 25.69
N VAL A 384 21.87 34.79 24.69
CA VAL A 384 21.85 35.49 23.40
C VAL A 384 20.51 35.26 22.68
N GLU A 385 20.01 34.03 22.69
CA GLU A 385 18.70 33.67 22.12
C GLU A 385 17.56 34.37 22.88
N GLU A 386 17.59 34.38 24.21
CA GLU A 386 16.60 35.06 25.06
C GLU A 386 16.64 36.59 24.92
N LEU A 387 17.81 37.18 24.66
CA LEU A 387 18.03 38.62 24.49
C LEU A 387 17.86 39.09 23.05
N ALA A 388 17.62 38.18 22.10
CA ALA A 388 17.37 38.53 20.71
C ALA A 388 16.16 39.48 20.59
N PRO A 389 16.22 40.50 19.71
CA PRO A 389 15.13 41.44 19.54
C PRO A 389 13.93 40.76 18.88
N LEU A 390 12.75 40.89 19.49
CA LEU A 390 11.49 40.43 18.90
C LEU A 390 11.03 41.41 17.82
N ARG A 391 10.66 40.88 16.65
CA ARG A 391 10.02 41.61 15.56
C ARG A 391 8.57 41.21 15.42
N ARG A 392 7.78 42.10 14.82
CA ARG A 392 6.38 41.84 14.49
C ARG A 392 6.24 41.74 12.98
N GLU A 393 5.65 40.65 12.53
CA GLU A 393 5.34 40.41 11.13
C GLU A 393 3.87 40.00 10.99
N SER A 394 3.24 40.46 9.91
CA SER A 394 1.87 40.09 9.58
C SER A 394 1.84 39.22 8.34
N LEU A 395 1.30 38.01 8.46
CA LEU A 395 1.17 37.04 7.37
C LEU A 395 -0.30 36.86 7.01
N GLN A 396 -0.63 36.97 5.72
CA GLN A 396 -1.96 36.71 5.20
C GLN A 396 -2.10 35.22 4.88
N VAL A 397 -3.17 34.58 5.37
CA VAL A 397 -3.54 33.21 5.00
C VAL A 397 -4.66 33.26 3.97
N ASN A 398 -4.58 32.45 2.91
CA ASN A 398 -5.45 32.53 1.74
C ASN A 398 -6.48 31.40 1.68
N TYR A 399 -6.06 30.16 1.91
CA TYR A 399 -6.90 28.96 1.75
C TYR A 399 -7.31 28.36 3.09
N ALA A 400 -6.39 28.29 4.04
CA ALA A 400 -6.65 27.80 5.39
C ALA A 400 -7.21 28.89 6.31
N LYS A 401 -7.80 28.49 7.45
CA LYS A 401 -8.20 29.43 8.51
C LYS A 401 -6.99 29.78 9.37
N ALA A 402 -6.76 31.07 9.57
CA ALA A 402 -5.68 31.56 10.44
C ALA A 402 -5.82 31.06 11.88
N SER A 403 -7.05 30.81 12.37
CA SER A 403 -7.27 30.23 13.70
C SER A 403 -6.77 28.79 13.83
N GLU A 404 -6.93 27.96 12.80
CA GLU A 404 -6.46 26.57 12.79
C GLU A 404 -4.92 26.51 12.70
N ILE A 405 -4.31 27.36 11.87
CA ILE A 405 -2.85 27.48 11.78
C ILE A 405 -2.26 28.00 13.09
N ALA A 406 -2.86 29.03 13.69
CA ALA A 406 -2.39 29.56 14.96
C ALA A 406 -2.49 28.53 16.09
N ALA A 407 -3.54 27.70 16.10
CA ALA A 407 -3.65 26.59 17.05
C ALA A 407 -2.54 25.55 16.85
N LEU A 408 -2.20 25.22 15.60
CA LEU A 408 -1.10 24.30 15.26
C LEU A 408 0.26 24.86 15.70
N LEU A 409 0.50 26.17 15.50
CA LEU A 409 1.75 26.83 15.87
C LEU A 409 1.91 27.00 17.39
N LYS A 410 0.80 27.12 18.13
CA LYS A 410 0.77 27.22 19.60
C LYS A 410 0.74 25.88 20.33
N ALA A 411 0.56 24.76 19.60
CA ALA A 411 0.45 23.44 20.21
C ALA A 411 1.73 23.09 20.99
N GLU A 412 1.58 22.60 22.23
CA GLU A 412 2.69 22.17 23.09
C GLU A 412 3.44 21.01 22.41
N GLY A 413 4.61 21.31 21.85
CA GLY A 413 5.41 20.38 21.04
C GLY A 413 6.02 21.01 19.79
N ASN A 414 5.48 22.15 19.33
CA ASN A 414 6.08 22.93 18.25
C ASN A 414 7.06 23.96 18.83
N SER A 415 8.36 23.67 18.77
CA SER A 415 9.45 24.50 19.32
C SER A 415 9.72 25.80 18.53
N LEU A 416 8.81 26.19 17.63
CA LEU A 416 8.98 27.35 16.75
C LEU A 416 8.65 28.69 17.42
N LEU A 417 8.09 28.66 18.64
CA LEU A 417 7.83 29.85 19.45
C LEU A 417 8.81 29.89 20.62
N SER A 418 9.60 30.96 20.71
CA SER A 418 10.33 31.26 21.94
C SER A 418 9.36 31.49 23.11
N GLY A 419 9.84 31.35 24.35
CA GLY A 419 9.02 31.61 25.55
C GLY A 419 8.48 33.05 25.66
N ARG A 420 9.01 33.98 24.85
CA ARG A 420 8.56 35.37 24.75
C ARG A 420 7.74 35.65 23.48
N GLY A 421 7.73 34.71 22.54
CA GLY A 421 7.03 34.82 21.28
C GLY A 421 5.52 34.73 21.47
N ASN A 422 4.76 35.41 20.61
CA ASN A 422 3.31 35.34 20.62
C ASN A 422 2.74 35.42 19.21
N ILE A 423 1.67 34.66 18.97
CA ILE A 423 0.89 34.71 17.73
C ILE A 423 -0.51 35.17 18.09
N THR A 424 -0.98 36.20 17.41
CA THR A 424 -2.36 36.68 17.49
C THR A 424 -3.01 36.61 16.12
N ILE A 425 -4.34 36.49 16.09
CA ILE A 425 -5.10 36.31 14.86
C ILE A 425 -6.00 37.52 14.67
N ASP A 426 -6.02 38.10 13.46
CA ASP A 426 -7.09 39.00 13.03
C ASP A 426 -8.07 38.20 12.16
N GLU A 427 -9.17 37.73 12.77
CA GLU A 427 -10.18 36.90 12.10
C GLU A 427 -10.87 37.63 10.94
N ARG A 428 -11.05 38.95 11.05
CA ARG A 428 -11.73 39.75 10.04
C ARG A 428 -10.95 39.79 8.73
N THR A 429 -9.62 39.76 8.80
CA THR A 429 -8.74 39.78 7.63
C THR A 429 -8.04 38.44 7.37
N ASN A 430 -8.30 37.40 8.16
CA ASN A 430 -7.61 36.10 8.12
C ASN A 430 -6.08 36.24 8.15
N LYS A 431 -5.57 37.12 9.03
CA LYS A 431 -4.12 37.39 9.18
C LYS A 431 -3.58 36.83 10.48
N LEU A 432 -2.35 36.33 10.41
CA LEU A 432 -1.52 35.97 11.56
C LEU A 432 -0.59 37.14 11.88
N LEU A 433 -0.65 37.62 13.11
CA LEU A 433 0.25 38.62 13.66
C LEU A 433 1.25 37.89 14.55
N ILE A 434 2.46 37.71 14.03
CA ILE A 434 3.54 36.94 14.65
C ILE A 434 4.49 37.92 15.32
N MET A 435 4.80 37.67 16.59
CA MET A 435 5.81 38.39 17.36
C MET A 435 6.89 37.39 17.76
N GLU A 436 8.03 37.41 17.07
CA GLU A 436 9.14 36.48 17.34
C GLU A 436 10.52 37.03 16.90
N THR A 437 11.60 36.28 17.15
CA THR A 437 12.93 36.47 16.55
C THR A 437 12.90 36.26 15.04
N ASP A 438 13.82 36.91 14.32
CA ASP A 438 13.88 36.84 12.85
C ASP A 438 14.02 35.39 12.33
N GLU A 439 14.76 34.54 13.04
CA GLU A 439 14.98 33.14 12.65
C GLU A 439 13.68 32.33 12.70
N ASN A 440 12.93 32.46 13.80
CA ASN A 440 11.66 31.75 13.99
C ASN A 440 10.54 32.32 13.12
N ILE A 441 10.52 33.63 12.86
CA ILE A 441 9.57 34.22 11.90
C ILE A 441 9.76 33.60 10.51
N ASN A 442 11.01 33.50 10.01
CA ASN A 442 11.27 32.88 8.71
C ASN A 442 10.85 31.40 8.68
N ALA A 443 11.10 30.66 9.77
CA ALA A 443 10.66 29.27 9.88
C ALA A 443 9.13 29.14 9.86
N ILE A 444 8.41 30.03 10.57
CA ILE A 444 6.95 30.07 10.59
C ILE A 444 6.40 30.44 9.20
N VAL A 445 6.95 31.46 8.54
CA VAL A 445 6.50 31.89 7.21
C VAL A 445 6.66 30.77 6.20
N ASN A 446 7.80 30.07 6.19
CA ASN A 446 8.04 28.94 5.31
C ASN A 446 7.04 27.80 5.56
N LEU A 447 6.81 27.44 6.83
CA LEU A 447 5.86 26.41 7.20
C LEU A 447 4.42 26.77 6.80
N VAL A 448 3.98 28.01 7.06
CA VAL A 448 2.64 28.46 6.68
C VAL A 448 2.47 28.48 5.16
N THR A 449 3.50 28.88 4.41
CA THR A 449 3.46 28.88 2.94
C THR A 449 3.34 27.45 2.38
N GLU A 450 3.97 26.47 3.03
CA GLU A 450 3.86 25.05 2.64
C GLU A 450 2.48 24.46 2.97
N LEU A 451 1.84 24.91 4.06
CA LEU A 451 0.52 24.42 4.50
C LEU A 451 -0.66 25.12 3.82
N ASP A 452 -0.54 26.39 3.44
CA ASP A 452 -1.60 27.20 2.83
C ASP A 452 -1.76 26.89 1.34
N VAL A 453 -2.19 25.66 1.03
CA VAL A 453 -2.48 25.18 -0.33
C VAL A 453 -3.99 24.98 -0.53
N PRO A 454 -4.52 25.16 -1.77
CA PRO A 454 -5.93 24.93 -2.05
C PRO A 454 -6.32 23.47 -1.82
N VAL A 455 -7.43 23.25 -1.11
CA VAL A 455 -7.96 21.91 -0.88
C VAL A 455 -8.67 21.39 -2.13
N ARG A 456 -8.36 20.14 -2.50
CA ARG A 456 -9.05 19.44 -3.59
C ARG A 456 -10.51 19.16 -3.20
N GLN A 457 -11.40 19.20 -4.18
CA GLN A 457 -12.83 18.90 -4.01
C GLN A 457 -13.19 17.56 -4.66
N VAL A 458 -14.21 16.89 -4.10
CA VAL A 458 -14.74 15.63 -4.61
C VAL A 458 -16.26 15.79 -4.79
N LEU A 459 -16.74 15.41 -5.98
CA LEU A 459 -18.15 15.15 -6.25
C LEU A 459 -18.42 13.68 -5.90
N ILE A 460 -19.41 13.44 -5.05
CA ILE A 460 -19.87 12.10 -4.70
C ILE A 460 -21.27 11.94 -5.27
N GLU A 461 -21.44 10.91 -6.10
CA GLU A 461 -22.73 10.47 -6.62
C GLU A 461 -23.05 9.11 -6.03
N SER A 462 -24.19 8.99 -5.33
CA SER A 462 -24.73 7.71 -4.92
C SER A 462 -25.93 7.37 -5.80
N ARG A 463 -26.13 6.09 -6.10
CA ARG A 463 -27.31 5.58 -6.81
C ARG A 463 -27.91 4.46 -5.98
N ILE A 464 -29.18 4.61 -5.64
CA ILE A 464 -29.95 3.60 -4.92
C ILE A 464 -31.00 3.08 -5.89
N VAL A 465 -30.96 1.78 -6.17
CA VAL A 465 -31.89 1.10 -7.06
C VAL A 465 -32.71 0.13 -6.22
N LEU A 466 -34.03 0.31 -6.21
CA LEU A 466 -34.98 -0.60 -5.59
C LEU A 466 -35.85 -1.19 -6.69
N ALA A 467 -35.79 -2.50 -6.87
CA ALA A 467 -36.65 -3.25 -7.78
C ALA A 467 -37.58 -4.14 -6.95
N THR A 468 -38.89 -4.05 -7.19
CA THR A 468 -39.88 -4.93 -6.57
C THR A 468 -40.70 -5.64 -7.64
N THR A 469 -40.95 -6.93 -7.42
CA THR A 469 -41.86 -7.73 -8.25
C THR A 469 -42.87 -8.42 -7.36
N ASP A 470 -44.15 -8.23 -7.65
CA ASP A 470 -45.25 -8.80 -6.88
C ASP A 470 -46.01 -9.78 -7.80
N PHE A 471 -46.21 -11.01 -7.36
CA PHE A 471 -46.98 -12.01 -8.10
C PHE A 471 -48.03 -12.59 -7.17
N GLY A 472 -49.30 -12.53 -7.57
CA GLY A 472 -50.42 -13.13 -6.83
C GLY A 472 -51.31 -13.94 -7.75
N LYS A 473 -51.72 -15.12 -7.30
CA LYS A 473 -52.61 -16.01 -8.05
C LYS A 473 -53.59 -16.68 -7.10
N GLU A 474 -54.88 -16.60 -7.41
CA GLU A 474 -55.93 -17.17 -6.59
C GLU A 474 -57.02 -17.83 -7.43
N PHE A 475 -57.47 -18.98 -6.96
CA PHE A 475 -58.68 -19.65 -7.46
C PHE A 475 -59.64 -19.88 -6.32
N GLY A 476 -60.91 -19.63 -6.58
CA GLY A 476 -62.00 -19.84 -5.65
C GLY A 476 -63.23 -20.42 -6.33
N VAL A 477 -64.10 -21.02 -5.52
CA VAL A 477 -65.33 -21.66 -5.94
C VAL A 477 -66.44 -21.38 -4.94
N ARG A 478 -67.63 -21.12 -5.46
CA ARG A 478 -68.87 -21.19 -4.71
C ARG A 478 -69.82 -22.14 -5.38
N TRP A 479 -70.49 -23.00 -4.64
CA TRP A 479 -71.62 -23.73 -5.19
C TRP A 479 -72.60 -24.09 -4.09
N GLY A 480 -73.86 -24.20 -4.48
CA GLY A 480 -74.99 -24.44 -3.59
C GLY A 480 -76.01 -25.29 -4.29
N ALA A 481 -76.56 -26.24 -3.54
CA ALA A 481 -77.65 -27.10 -3.94
C ALA A 481 -78.80 -26.87 -2.95
N THR A 482 -79.88 -26.29 -3.44
CA THR A 482 -81.12 -26.18 -2.68
C THR A 482 -82.12 -27.20 -3.21
N TRP A 483 -82.72 -27.94 -2.30
CA TRP A 483 -83.75 -28.91 -2.61
C TRP A 483 -84.87 -28.81 -1.59
N ALA A 484 -86.10 -28.69 -2.08
CA ALA A 484 -87.28 -28.76 -1.24
C ALA A 484 -88.26 -29.79 -1.81
N GLU A 485 -88.70 -30.72 -0.95
CA GLU A 485 -89.73 -31.69 -1.27
C GLU A 485 -90.92 -31.50 -0.35
N ARG A 486 -92.12 -31.35 -0.94
CA ARG A 486 -93.39 -31.30 -0.23
C ARG A 486 -94.22 -32.53 -0.58
N ASN A 487 -94.60 -33.31 0.42
CA ASN A 487 -95.47 -34.47 0.28
C ASN A 487 -96.60 -34.39 1.31
N GLY A 488 -97.77 -33.92 0.87
CA GLY A 488 -98.86 -33.54 1.76
C GLY A 488 -98.42 -32.39 2.69
N ASP A 489 -98.61 -32.58 3.99
CA ASP A 489 -98.24 -31.62 5.04
C ASP A 489 -96.76 -31.72 5.46
N ARG A 490 -95.99 -32.68 4.93
CA ARG A 490 -94.57 -32.85 5.25
C ARG A 490 -93.71 -32.11 4.23
N GLU A 491 -92.85 -31.22 4.73
CA GLU A 491 -91.89 -30.46 3.94
C GLU A 491 -90.47 -30.69 4.46
N ILE A 492 -89.55 -31.04 3.55
CA ILE A 492 -88.13 -31.23 3.84
C ILE A 492 -87.35 -30.30 2.93
N VAL A 493 -86.45 -29.53 3.53
CA VAL A 493 -85.62 -28.53 2.83
C VAL A 493 -84.16 -28.80 3.15
N THR A 494 -83.32 -28.82 2.12
CA THR A 494 -81.87 -28.86 2.22
C THR A 494 -81.32 -27.65 1.48
N SER A 495 -80.37 -26.94 2.11
CA SER A 495 -79.70 -25.78 1.51
C SER A 495 -78.27 -25.65 2.06
N GLY A 496 -77.61 -24.53 1.80
CA GLY A 496 -76.26 -24.20 2.28
C GLY A 496 -76.13 -24.24 3.80
N ASP A 497 -77.02 -23.54 4.50
CA ASP A 497 -77.04 -23.49 5.96
C ASP A 497 -78.46 -23.59 6.56
N LEU A 498 -78.55 -23.52 7.90
CA LEU A 498 -79.82 -23.56 8.62
C LEU A 498 -80.68 -22.31 8.42
N ASN A 499 -80.08 -21.14 8.17
CA ASN A 499 -80.82 -19.90 7.95
C ASN A 499 -81.57 -19.96 6.61
N ALA A 500 -80.91 -20.43 5.55
CA ALA A 500 -81.52 -20.68 4.25
C ALA A 500 -82.70 -21.65 4.32
N THR A 501 -82.62 -22.71 5.14
CA THR A 501 -83.77 -23.60 5.36
C THR A 501 -84.91 -22.88 6.08
N THR A 502 -84.60 -22.00 7.03
CA THR A 502 -85.59 -21.23 7.79
C THR A 502 -86.29 -20.17 6.94
N GLN A 503 -85.55 -19.47 6.07
CA GLN A 503 -86.09 -18.54 5.07
C GLN A 503 -87.14 -19.23 4.19
N TYR A 504 -86.79 -20.40 3.66
CA TYR A 504 -87.72 -21.18 2.85
C TYR A 504 -89.01 -21.56 3.61
N PHE A 505 -88.90 -22.03 4.86
CA PHE A 505 -90.09 -22.37 5.67
C PHE A 505 -90.96 -21.16 6.04
N ARG A 506 -90.39 -19.94 6.05
CA ARG A 506 -91.13 -18.68 6.23
C ARG A 506 -91.77 -18.18 4.94
N GLY A 507 -91.44 -18.79 3.79
CA GLY A 507 -91.85 -18.32 2.47
C GLY A 507 -91.00 -17.16 1.95
N ASP A 508 -89.85 -16.90 2.57
CA ASP A 508 -88.88 -15.90 2.12
C ASP A 508 -88.02 -16.45 0.97
N ASP A 509 -87.49 -15.55 0.13
CA ASP A 509 -86.48 -15.92 -0.86
C ASP A 509 -85.19 -16.36 -0.17
N ILE A 510 -84.56 -17.41 -0.69
CA ILE A 510 -83.28 -17.89 -0.16
C ILE A 510 -82.14 -17.06 -0.76
N GLU A 511 -81.51 -16.23 0.05
CA GLU A 511 -80.49 -15.28 -0.39
C GLU A 511 -79.06 -15.83 -0.26
N ALA A 512 -78.13 -15.22 -0.98
CA ALA A 512 -76.70 -15.40 -0.74
C ALA A 512 -76.30 -14.58 0.51
N PRO A 513 -75.38 -15.06 1.37
CA PRO A 513 -74.51 -16.23 1.18
C PRO A 513 -75.10 -17.57 1.67
N ASP A 514 -76.26 -17.56 2.32
CA ASP A 514 -76.81 -18.68 3.11
C ASP A 514 -77.17 -19.91 2.25
N ARG A 515 -77.40 -19.73 0.95
CA ARG A 515 -77.65 -20.81 -0.02
C ARG A 515 -76.41 -21.61 -0.45
N TRP A 516 -75.19 -21.13 -0.18
CA TRP A 516 -73.96 -21.78 -0.64
C TRP A 516 -73.54 -22.92 0.29
N ASN A 517 -73.40 -24.15 -0.26
CA ASN A 517 -72.85 -25.28 0.50
C ASN A 517 -71.32 -25.21 0.61
N VAL A 518 -70.67 -24.73 -0.45
CA VAL A 518 -69.24 -24.38 -0.45
C VAL A 518 -69.15 -22.91 -0.82
N ASN A 519 -68.55 -22.12 0.06
CA ASN A 519 -68.36 -20.68 -0.13
C ASN A 519 -66.89 -20.32 0.05
N LEU A 520 -66.07 -20.67 -0.94
CA LEU A 520 -64.63 -20.46 -0.96
C LEU A 520 -64.23 -19.57 -2.16
N PRO A 521 -64.78 -18.35 -2.30
CA PRO A 521 -64.45 -17.45 -3.41
C PRO A 521 -63.00 -16.97 -3.32
N VAL A 522 -62.53 -16.28 -4.37
CA VAL A 522 -61.33 -15.44 -4.30
C VAL A 522 -61.55 -14.31 -3.28
N THR A 523 -60.65 -14.18 -2.30
CA THR A 523 -60.75 -13.15 -1.24
C THR A 523 -59.55 -12.20 -1.19
N ASN A 524 -58.34 -12.67 -1.50
CA ASN A 524 -57.13 -11.86 -1.38
C ASN A 524 -56.96 -10.95 -2.61
N LEU A 525 -57.34 -11.43 -3.79
CA LEU A 525 -57.31 -10.68 -5.05
C LEU A 525 -58.71 -10.28 -5.54
N ALA A 526 -59.67 -10.10 -4.63
CA ALA A 526 -61.09 -9.93 -4.96
C ALA A 526 -61.38 -8.75 -5.90
N SER A 527 -60.61 -7.66 -5.81
CA SER A 527 -60.78 -6.46 -6.68
C SER A 527 -60.43 -6.72 -8.15
N THR A 528 -59.66 -7.77 -8.44
CA THR A 528 -59.18 -8.14 -9.79
C THR A 528 -59.71 -9.51 -10.23
N ALA A 529 -60.59 -10.13 -9.42
CA ALA A 529 -61.11 -11.46 -9.67
C ALA A 529 -62.18 -11.45 -10.77
N GLY A 530 -61.99 -12.29 -11.78
CA GLY A 530 -63.04 -12.63 -12.74
C GLY A 530 -63.86 -13.82 -12.22
N SER A 531 -65.17 -13.81 -12.44
CA SER A 531 -66.00 -14.97 -12.14
C SER A 531 -66.90 -15.40 -13.30
N ILE A 532 -67.22 -16.69 -13.32
CA ILE A 532 -68.20 -17.31 -14.21
C ILE A 532 -69.16 -18.13 -13.36
N ALA A 533 -70.45 -17.86 -13.50
CA ALA A 533 -71.51 -18.54 -12.76
C ALA A 533 -72.43 -19.32 -13.71
N LEU A 534 -72.76 -20.54 -13.32
CA LEU A 534 -73.75 -21.41 -13.95
C LEU A 534 -74.86 -21.67 -12.93
N ALA A 535 -76.09 -21.36 -13.30
CA ALA A 535 -77.27 -21.67 -12.49
C ALA A 535 -78.21 -22.59 -13.28
N MET A 536 -78.66 -23.67 -12.64
CA MET A 536 -79.70 -24.56 -13.14
C MET A 536 -80.92 -24.43 -12.24
N ALA A 537 -81.90 -23.67 -12.73
CA ALA A 537 -83.15 -23.39 -12.05
C ALA A 537 -84.30 -24.28 -12.53
N LYS A 538 -85.25 -24.59 -11.63
CA LYS A 538 -86.50 -25.32 -11.92
C LYS A 538 -86.28 -26.76 -12.42
N LEU A 539 -85.29 -27.44 -11.86
CA LEU A 539 -85.17 -28.89 -12.02
C LEU A 539 -86.41 -29.58 -11.38
N PRO A 540 -86.89 -30.71 -11.92
CA PRO A 540 -88.03 -31.43 -11.36
C PRO A 540 -87.87 -31.70 -9.85
N GLY A 541 -88.92 -31.39 -9.07
CA GLY A 541 -88.93 -31.59 -7.61
C GLY A 541 -88.28 -30.47 -6.81
N GLY A 542 -88.39 -29.20 -7.22
CA GLY A 542 -87.99 -28.05 -6.41
C GLY A 542 -86.47 -27.91 -6.20
N ARG A 543 -85.68 -28.32 -7.20
CA ARG A 543 -84.22 -28.36 -7.12
C ARG A 543 -83.59 -27.14 -7.81
N PHE A 544 -82.54 -26.63 -7.18
CA PHE A 544 -81.74 -25.51 -7.64
C PHE A 544 -80.26 -25.83 -7.44
N LEU A 545 -79.45 -25.69 -8.49
CA LEU A 545 -78.00 -25.88 -8.42
C LEU A 545 -77.31 -24.65 -9.00
N GLU A 546 -76.36 -24.12 -8.26
CA GLU A 546 -75.52 -23.01 -8.70
C GLU A 546 -74.05 -23.37 -8.50
N LEU A 547 -73.22 -22.97 -9.46
CA LEU A 547 -71.77 -23.09 -9.42
C LEU A 547 -71.15 -21.79 -9.95
N GLU A 548 -70.33 -21.14 -9.14
CA GLU A 548 -69.52 -20.00 -9.50
C GLU A 548 -68.04 -20.36 -9.35
N LEU A 549 -67.28 -20.16 -10.42
CA LEU A 549 -65.82 -20.22 -10.38
C LEU A 549 -65.29 -18.79 -10.40
N SER A 550 -64.35 -18.50 -9.52
CA SER A 550 -63.66 -17.21 -9.45
C SER A 550 -62.16 -17.41 -9.55
N ALA A 551 -61.48 -16.55 -10.29
CA ALA A 551 -60.04 -16.63 -10.48
C ALA A 551 -59.43 -15.24 -10.62
N ALA A 552 -58.23 -15.06 -10.08
CA ALA A 552 -57.43 -13.85 -10.22
C ALA A 552 -55.96 -14.21 -10.40
N GLN A 553 -55.26 -13.47 -11.26
CA GLN A 553 -53.80 -13.46 -11.30
C GLN A 553 -53.37 -12.01 -11.51
N ALA A 554 -52.50 -11.50 -10.64
CA ALA A 554 -51.97 -10.15 -10.68
C ALA A 554 -50.44 -10.21 -10.68
N GLU A 555 -49.84 -9.37 -11.50
CA GLU A 555 -48.39 -9.22 -11.65
C GLU A 555 -48.03 -7.74 -11.59
N GLY A 556 -47.14 -7.38 -10.67
CA GLY A 556 -46.62 -6.04 -10.46
C GLY A 556 -45.11 -5.99 -10.63
N LEU A 557 -44.61 -4.95 -11.28
CA LEU A 557 -43.18 -4.65 -11.39
C LEU A 557 -42.99 -3.16 -11.10
N SER A 558 -42.06 -2.84 -10.21
CA SER A 558 -41.67 -1.47 -9.90
C SER A 558 -40.15 -1.36 -9.85
N GLU A 559 -39.61 -0.30 -10.44
CA GLU A 559 -38.19 0.05 -10.35
C GLU A 559 -38.09 1.52 -9.93
N THR A 560 -37.37 1.77 -8.84
CA THR A 560 -37.15 3.11 -8.29
C THR A 560 -35.66 3.39 -8.23
N VAL A 561 -35.22 4.46 -8.90
CA VAL A 561 -33.82 4.90 -8.90
C VAL A 561 -33.71 6.27 -8.23
N SER A 562 -32.88 6.39 -7.21
CA SER A 562 -32.58 7.65 -6.52
C SER A 562 -31.10 7.98 -6.63
N THR A 563 -30.76 9.19 -7.08
CA THR A 563 -29.36 9.59 -7.34
C THR A 563 -28.93 10.86 -6.59
N PRO A 564 -28.73 10.83 -5.26
CA PRO A 564 -28.23 11.99 -4.53
C PRO A 564 -26.77 12.30 -4.91
N ARG A 565 -26.48 13.59 -5.09
CA ARG A 565 -25.16 14.11 -5.49
C ARG A 565 -24.75 15.23 -4.54
N VAL A 566 -23.50 15.20 -4.07
CA VAL A 566 -22.95 16.23 -3.18
C VAL A 566 -21.49 16.52 -3.54
N ILE A 567 -21.09 17.78 -3.47
CA ILE A 567 -19.68 18.21 -3.63
C ILE A 567 -19.18 18.65 -2.27
N THR A 568 -17.99 18.19 -1.89
CA THR A 568 -17.34 18.62 -0.64
C THR A 568 -15.82 18.69 -0.80
N ALA A 569 -15.18 19.43 0.10
CA ALA A 569 -13.72 19.49 0.19
C ALA A 569 -13.15 18.20 0.80
N ASN A 570 -11.88 17.94 0.52
CA ASN A 570 -11.14 16.85 1.15
C ASN A 570 -11.23 16.93 2.69
N GLN A 571 -11.52 15.80 3.35
CA GLN A 571 -11.70 15.65 4.80
C GLN A 571 -12.87 16.46 5.40
N ARG A 572 -13.82 16.93 4.59
CA ARG A 572 -14.99 17.66 5.09
C ARG A 572 -16.27 16.86 4.89
N GLU A 573 -16.96 16.61 6.00
CA GLU A 573 -18.29 15.99 6.00
C GLU A 573 -19.30 16.84 5.23
N ALA A 574 -20.11 16.19 4.39
CA ALA A 574 -21.25 16.77 3.73
C ALA A 574 -22.46 15.86 3.83
N VAL A 575 -23.64 16.47 3.94
CA VAL A 575 -24.93 15.78 4.10
C VAL A 575 -25.93 16.36 3.10
N ILE A 576 -26.67 15.49 2.42
CA ILE A 576 -27.83 15.84 1.61
C ILE A 576 -29.03 14.99 2.03
N GLU A 577 -30.13 15.64 2.40
CA GLU A 577 -31.36 15.00 2.85
C GLU A 577 -32.54 15.45 1.97
N THR A 578 -33.46 14.53 1.67
CA THR A 578 -34.72 14.86 0.99
C THR A 578 -35.84 13.96 1.51
N GLY A 579 -36.93 14.55 1.98
CA GLY A 579 -38.09 13.81 2.46
C GLY A 579 -39.00 14.68 3.32
N GLN A 580 -39.63 14.08 4.32
CA GLN A 580 -40.62 14.73 5.17
C GLN A 580 -40.42 14.37 6.65
N GLU A 581 -40.92 15.23 7.54
CA GLU A 581 -40.93 14.99 8.97
C GLU A 581 -42.34 14.63 9.43
N ILE A 582 -42.44 13.56 10.22
CA ILE A 582 -43.71 13.00 10.69
C ILE A 582 -43.86 13.27 12.18
N PRO A 583 -44.96 13.89 12.62
CA PRO A 583 -45.20 14.17 14.03
C PRO A 583 -45.65 12.92 14.78
N TYR A 584 -44.92 12.56 15.83
CA TYR A 584 -45.26 11.52 16.81
C TYR A 584 -45.68 12.19 18.12
N GLN A 585 -46.73 11.67 18.75
CA GLN A 585 -47.15 12.12 20.07
C GLN A 585 -46.41 11.30 21.13
N GLU A 586 -45.61 11.96 21.96
CA GLU A 586 -44.89 11.37 23.08
C GLU A 586 -45.52 11.83 24.41
N ALA A 587 -45.58 10.94 25.40
CA ALA A 587 -46.02 11.31 26.74
C ALA A 587 -44.92 12.11 27.43
N SER A 588 -45.20 13.38 27.73
CA SER A 588 -44.29 14.22 28.53
C SER A 588 -44.30 13.79 30.00
N SER A 589 -43.22 14.08 30.72
CA SER A 589 -43.09 13.85 32.18
C SER A 589 -44.16 14.57 33.02
N SER A 590 -44.83 15.58 32.46
CA SER A 590 -45.95 16.29 33.08
C SER A 590 -47.34 15.67 32.84
N GLY A 591 -47.43 14.59 32.07
CA GLY A 591 -48.71 13.98 31.65
C GLY A 591 -49.38 14.69 30.47
N ALA A 592 -48.78 15.75 29.92
CA ALA A 592 -49.19 16.37 28.66
C ALA A 592 -48.61 15.62 27.44
N THR A 593 -49.28 15.67 26.30
CA THR A 593 -48.76 15.14 25.03
C THR A 593 -47.80 16.15 24.39
N SER A 594 -46.56 15.74 24.11
CA SER A 594 -45.57 16.50 23.34
C SER A 594 -45.50 15.96 21.91
N THR A 595 -45.27 16.83 20.92
CA THR A 595 -45.12 16.40 19.51
C THR A 595 -43.64 16.36 19.15
N SER A 596 -43.14 15.18 18.76
CA SER A 596 -41.77 14.89 18.36
C SER A 596 -41.74 14.59 16.86
N PHE A 597 -40.87 15.25 16.10
CA PHE A 597 -40.77 15.03 14.65
C PHE A 597 -39.73 13.95 14.34
N LYS A 598 -40.13 12.92 13.60
CA LYS A 598 -39.23 11.89 13.08
C LYS A 598 -39.07 12.08 11.58
N LYS A 599 -37.82 12.11 11.11
CA LYS A 599 -37.49 12.24 9.69
C LYS A 599 -37.76 10.92 8.96
N ALA A 600 -38.43 11.01 7.82
CA ALA A 600 -38.50 9.96 6.82
C ALA A 600 -37.89 10.52 5.53
N VAL A 601 -36.57 10.39 5.41
CA VAL A 601 -35.76 11.01 4.36
C VAL A 601 -34.88 10.01 3.63
N LEU A 602 -34.57 10.34 2.38
CA LEU A 602 -33.37 9.85 1.71
C LEU A 602 -32.20 10.72 2.19
N SER A 603 -31.20 10.12 2.83
CA SER A 603 -29.99 10.81 3.30
C SER A 603 -28.74 10.19 2.68
N LEU A 604 -27.83 11.05 2.21
CA LEU A 604 -26.45 10.70 1.91
C LEU A 604 -25.56 11.59 2.76
N LYS A 605 -24.82 10.96 3.67
CA LYS A 605 -23.79 11.58 4.50
C LYS A 605 -22.44 10.98 4.12
N VAL A 606 -21.47 11.85 3.82
CA VAL A 606 -20.16 11.43 3.32
C VAL A 606 -19.03 12.31 3.84
N THR A 607 -17.93 11.68 4.22
CA THR A 607 -16.64 12.34 4.47
C THR A 607 -15.58 11.72 3.56
N PRO A 608 -15.12 12.42 2.51
CA PRO A 608 -14.11 11.90 1.60
C PRO A 608 -12.70 12.25 2.05
N GLN A 609 -11.74 11.37 1.75
CA GLN A 609 -10.31 11.58 1.90
C GLN A 609 -9.60 11.15 0.61
N ILE A 610 -8.91 12.07 -0.04
CA ILE A 610 -8.17 11.81 -1.27
C ILE A 610 -6.75 11.35 -0.93
N THR A 611 -6.34 10.23 -1.48
CA THR A 611 -4.99 9.66 -1.33
C THR A 611 -3.99 10.29 -2.32
N PRO A 612 -2.68 10.08 -2.13
CA PRO A 612 -1.66 10.57 -3.07
C PRO A 612 -1.73 9.94 -4.47
N ASP A 613 -2.35 8.77 -4.60
CA ASP A 613 -2.53 8.04 -5.87
C ASP A 613 -3.91 8.26 -6.51
N ASP A 614 -4.56 9.39 -6.19
CA ASP A 614 -5.86 9.81 -6.76
C ASP A 614 -7.02 8.83 -6.54
N ARG A 615 -6.98 8.08 -5.43
CA ARG A 615 -8.13 7.32 -4.94
C ARG A 615 -8.85 8.09 -3.83
N VAL A 616 -10.10 7.74 -3.58
CA VAL A 616 -10.94 8.39 -2.57
C VAL A 616 -11.40 7.36 -1.56
N ILE A 617 -10.95 7.53 -0.32
CA ILE A 617 -11.52 6.86 0.85
C ILE A 617 -12.77 7.64 1.23
N MET A 618 -13.89 6.98 1.47
CA MET A 618 -15.14 7.63 1.87
C MET A 618 -15.74 6.91 3.06
N ASP A 619 -16.01 7.65 4.12
CA ASP A 619 -16.94 7.24 5.16
C ASP A 619 -18.34 7.60 4.68
N LEU A 620 -19.17 6.58 4.43
CA LEU A 620 -20.49 6.72 3.82
C LEU A 620 -21.57 6.23 4.78
N GLU A 621 -22.59 7.05 4.95
CA GLU A 621 -23.85 6.69 5.58
C GLU A 621 -24.97 7.05 4.60
N VAL A 622 -25.61 6.01 4.06
CA VAL A 622 -26.74 6.14 3.13
C VAL A 622 -27.96 5.58 3.81
N SER A 623 -29.03 6.37 3.92
CA SER A 623 -30.31 5.92 4.46
C SER A 623 -31.47 6.26 3.53
N LYS A 624 -32.46 5.37 3.49
CA LYS A 624 -33.73 5.58 2.80
C LYS A 624 -34.85 5.18 3.74
N ASP A 625 -35.50 6.20 4.28
CA ASP A 625 -36.63 6.03 5.19
C ASP A 625 -37.93 6.41 4.48
N ALA A 626 -38.94 5.54 4.55
CA ALA A 626 -40.23 5.73 3.90
C ALA A 626 -41.38 5.46 4.89
N PRO A 627 -42.37 6.36 5.01
CA PRO A 627 -43.52 6.11 5.85
C PRO A 627 -44.50 5.13 5.21
N ASP A 628 -44.96 4.20 6.02
CA ASP A 628 -46.00 3.24 5.64
C ASP A 628 -47.37 3.77 6.07
N PHE A 629 -48.07 4.41 5.13
CA PHE A 629 -49.41 4.94 5.36
C PHE A 629 -50.50 3.87 5.37
N ALA A 630 -50.22 2.62 4.99
CA ALA A 630 -51.18 1.52 4.99
C ALA A 630 -51.28 0.89 6.39
N ASN A 631 -50.16 0.77 7.11
CA ASN A 631 -50.07 0.09 8.41
C ASN A 631 -50.07 1.05 9.62
N ARG A 632 -50.92 2.09 9.61
CA ARG A 632 -50.96 3.11 10.68
C ARG A 632 -51.38 2.52 12.03
N VAL A 633 -50.66 2.88 13.09
CA VAL A 633 -51.02 2.57 14.47
C VAL A 633 -51.42 3.86 15.16
N ASN A 634 -52.64 3.93 15.71
CA ASN A 634 -53.19 5.13 16.34
C ASN A 634 -53.14 6.40 15.46
N GLY A 635 -53.30 6.23 14.14
CA GLY A 635 -53.25 7.34 13.18
C GLY A 635 -51.84 7.76 12.74
N VAL A 636 -50.78 7.16 13.32
CA VAL A 636 -49.38 7.44 12.98
C VAL A 636 -48.81 6.32 12.11
N PRO A 637 -48.23 6.63 10.93
CA PRO A 637 -47.60 5.61 10.09
C PRO A 637 -46.27 5.12 10.71
N PRO A 638 -45.95 3.82 10.71
CA PRO A 638 -44.59 3.36 10.95
C PRO A 638 -43.65 3.81 9.81
N ILE A 639 -42.34 3.82 10.08
CA ILE A 639 -41.31 4.20 9.09
C ILE A 639 -40.50 2.94 8.76
N ASN A 640 -40.50 2.57 7.48
CA ASN A 640 -39.62 1.53 6.95
C ASN A 640 -38.26 2.16 6.67
N THR A 641 -37.21 1.62 7.30
CA THR A 641 -35.85 2.16 7.23
C THR A 641 -34.92 1.19 6.52
N GLN A 642 -34.06 1.73 5.66
CA GLN A 642 -33.01 1.01 4.97
C GLN A 642 -31.73 1.83 5.10
N SER A 643 -30.67 1.29 5.69
CA SER A 643 -29.42 2.05 5.87
C SER A 643 -28.17 1.20 5.67
N VAL A 644 -27.11 1.85 5.20
CA VAL A 644 -25.77 1.29 5.05
C VAL A 644 -24.75 2.30 5.57
N THR A 645 -23.93 1.87 6.53
CA THR A 645 -22.78 2.64 7.04
C THR A 645 -21.52 1.86 6.75
N THR A 646 -20.61 2.42 5.97
CA THR A 646 -19.39 1.72 5.53
C THR A 646 -18.27 2.68 5.21
N GLN A 647 -17.04 2.17 5.22
CA GLN A 647 -15.86 2.87 4.73
C GLN A 647 -15.34 2.12 3.50
N VAL A 648 -15.19 2.82 2.38
CA VAL A 648 -14.71 2.22 1.13
C VAL A 648 -13.62 3.05 0.48
N LEU A 649 -12.68 2.39 -0.19
CA LEU A 649 -11.68 3.00 -1.05
C LEU A 649 -12.07 2.77 -2.50
N VAL A 650 -12.21 3.84 -3.27
CA VAL A 650 -12.68 3.78 -4.66
C VAL A 650 -11.76 4.61 -5.55
N ASP A 651 -11.51 4.12 -6.75
CA ASP A 651 -10.75 4.86 -7.76
C ASP A 651 -11.54 6.08 -8.26
N ASN A 652 -10.83 7.17 -8.59
CA ASN A 652 -11.46 8.37 -9.11
C ASN A 652 -12.26 8.10 -10.40
N GLY A 653 -13.56 8.40 -10.35
CA GLY A 653 -14.50 8.26 -11.46
C GLY A 653 -15.06 6.85 -11.64
N GLN A 654 -14.66 5.87 -10.83
CA GLN A 654 -15.20 4.51 -10.89
C GLN A 654 -16.38 4.33 -9.93
N THR A 655 -17.29 3.43 -10.29
CA THR A 655 -18.44 3.08 -9.47
C THR A 655 -18.17 1.78 -8.71
N VAL A 656 -18.43 1.76 -7.40
CA VAL A 656 -18.42 0.54 -6.59
C VAL A 656 -19.83 0.24 -6.08
N VAL A 657 -20.15 -1.04 -5.95
CA VAL A 657 -21.35 -1.51 -5.25
C VAL A 657 -21.02 -1.58 -3.76
N LEU A 658 -21.68 -0.76 -2.95
CA LEU A 658 -21.50 -0.77 -1.49
C LEU A 658 -22.13 -2.01 -0.86
N GLY A 659 -23.26 -2.45 -1.42
CA GLY A 659 -24.01 -3.60 -0.95
C GLY A 659 -25.43 -3.60 -1.51
N GLY A 660 -26.20 -4.58 -1.04
CA GLY A 660 -27.61 -4.72 -1.38
C GLY A 660 -28.33 -5.72 -0.50
N VAL A 661 -29.66 -5.71 -0.57
CA VAL A 661 -30.54 -6.64 0.14
C VAL A 661 -31.49 -7.25 -0.87
N PHE A 662 -31.53 -8.58 -0.92
CA PHE A 662 -32.52 -9.32 -1.69
C PHE A 662 -33.46 -10.04 -0.72
N GLU A 663 -34.75 -9.78 -0.84
CA GLU A 663 -35.80 -10.40 -0.05
C GLU A 663 -36.79 -11.09 -0.97
N GLN A 664 -37.22 -12.28 -0.59
CA GLN A 664 -38.26 -13.04 -1.30
C GLN A 664 -39.21 -13.68 -0.31
N THR A 665 -40.49 -13.38 -0.44
CA THR A 665 -41.56 -13.96 0.38
C THR A 665 -42.49 -14.78 -0.50
N LYS A 666 -42.54 -16.09 -0.22
CA LYS A 666 -43.48 -17.02 -0.88
C LYS A 666 -44.57 -17.45 0.09
N SER A 667 -45.81 -17.28 -0.30
CA SER A 667 -46.98 -17.73 0.45
C SER A 667 -47.80 -18.69 -0.39
N ASN A 668 -48.20 -19.83 0.19
CA ASN A 668 -49.13 -20.76 -0.42
C ASN A 668 -50.17 -21.16 0.62
N GLN A 669 -51.41 -20.71 0.41
CA GLN A 669 -52.53 -20.96 1.29
C GLN A 669 -53.61 -21.77 0.56
N ILE A 670 -54.06 -22.86 1.18
CA ILE A 670 -55.13 -23.71 0.65
C ILE A 670 -56.21 -23.85 1.71
N ASN A 671 -57.36 -23.24 1.47
CA ASN A 671 -58.56 -23.41 2.29
C ASN A 671 -59.43 -24.46 1.61
N ARG A 672 -59.80 -25.55 2.29
CA ARG A 672 -60.53 -26.66 1.65
C ARG A 672 -61.54 -27.32 2.57
N VAL A 673 -62.57 -27.91 1.98
CA VAL A 673 -63.46 -28.83 2.69
C VAL A 673 -62.69 -30.13 2.96
N PRO A 674 -62.62 -30.61 4.21
CA PRO A 674 -61.96 -31.87 4.54
C PRO A 674 -62.49 -33.03 3.69
N PHE A 675 -61.62 -33.96 3.30
CA PHE A 675 -61.91 -35.10 2.40
C PHE A 675 -62.23 -34.71 0.95
N LEU A 676 -63.23 -33.84 0.71
CA LEU A 676 -63.70 -33.49 -0.63
C LEU A 676 -62.71 -32.62 -1.43
N GLY A 677 -61.96 -31.75 -0.75
CA GLY A 677 -60.92 -30.91 -1.35
C GLY A 677 -59.70 -31.68 -1.89
N ASP A 678 -59.55 -32.94 -1.49
CA ASP A 678 -58.38 -33.78 -1.81
C ASP A 678 -58.67 -34.80 -2.92
N LEU A 679 -59.89 -34.83 -3.44
CA LEU A 679 -60.25 -35.71 -4.55
C LEU A 679 -59.47 -35.35 -5.83
N PRO A 680 -58.95 -36.35 -6.57
CA PRO A 680 -58.32 -36.09 -7.86
C PRO A 680 -59.36 -35.50 -8.83
N VAL A 681 -58.95 -34.52 -9.63
CA VAL A 681 -59.78 -33.79 -10.62
C VAL A 681 -60.89 -32.91 -10.00
N LEU A 682 -61.70 -33.46 -9.09
CA LEU A 682 -62.87 -32.78 -8.51
C LEU A 682 -62.55 -31.94 -7.26
N GLY A 683 -61.40 -32.15 -6.61
CA GLY A 683 -61.03 -31.42 -5.40
C GLY A 683 -60.95 -29.90 -5.58
N GLY A 684 -60.74 -29.43 -6.81
CA GLY A 684 -60.80 -28.01 -7.18
C GLY A 684 -62.14 -27.33 -6.87
N LEU A 685 -63.25 -28.08 -6.87
CA LEU A 685 -64.59 -27.56 -6.56
C LEU A 685 -64.87 -27.44 -5.05
N PHE A 686 -63.89 -27.81 -4.21
CA PHE A 686 -64.03 -27.85 -2.75
C PHE A 686 -62.87 -27.15 -2.06
N ARG A 687 -62.09 -26.33 -2.79
CA ARG A 687 -60.95 -25.59 -2.24
C ARG A 687 -60.80 -24.21 -2.87
N ASN A 688 -60.25 -23.29 -2.08
CA ASN A 688 -59.63 -22.05 -2.53
C ASN A 688 -58.10 -22.22 -2.40
N SER A 689 -57.36 -21.77 -3.40
CA SER A 689 -55.90 -21.80 -3.41
C SER A 689 -55.36 -20.41 -3.74
N PHE A 690 -54.51 -19.88 -2.87
CA PHE A 690 -53.82 -18.61 -3.01
C PHE A 690 -52.31 -18.83 -3.01
N GLU A 691 -51.62 -18.29 -4.01
CA GLU A 691 -50.17 -18.31 -4.16
C GLU A 691 -49.68 -16.87 -4.33
N SER A 692 -48.66 -16.48 -3.56
CA SER A 692 -47.97 -15.18 -3.64
C SER A 692 -46.46 -15.41 -3.72
N ASP A 693 -45.77 -14.66 -4.59
CA ASP A 693 -44.30 -14.63 -4.69
C ASP A 693 -43.84 -13.18 -4.87
N ASP A 694 -43.50 -12.54 -3.74
CA ASP A 694 -43.10 -11.15 -3.67
C ASP A 694 -41.57 -11.07 -3.55
N LYS A 695 -40.91 -10.28 -4.39
CA LYS A 695 -39.44 -10.11 -4.40
C LYS A 695 -39.10 -8.64 -4.34
N SER A 696 -38.06 -8.33 -3.58
CA SER A 696 -37.53 -6.98 -3.42
C SER A 696 -36.00 -7.03 -3.47
N GLU A 697 -35.39 -6.21 -4.32
CA GLU A 697 -33.95 -6.09 -4.46
C GLU A 697 -33.53 -4.62 -4.32
N LEU A 698 -32.69 -4.34 -3.33
CA LEU A 698 -32.07 -3.05 -3.09
C LEU A 698 -30.58 -3.13 -3.43
N LEU A 699 -30.08 -2.22 -4.26
CA LEU A 699 -28.65 -2.07 -4.57
C LEU A 699 -28.22 -0.62 -4.38
N ILE A 700 -27.06 -0.43 -3.73
CA ILE A 700 -26.47 0.89 -3.49
C ILE A 700 -25.11 0.97 -4.18
N PHE A 701 -24.97 1.97 -5.06
CA PHE A 701 -23.76 2.28 -5.80
C PHE A 701 -23.21 3.62 -5.36
N VAL A 702 -21.89 3.79 -5.36
CA VAL A 702 -21.24 5.09 -5.16
C VAL A 702 -20.15 5.33 -6.19
N THR A 703 -20.04 6.56 -6.64
CA THR A 703 -19.05 7.03 -7.62
C THR A 703 -18.45 8.34 -7.13
N PRO A 704 -17.19 8.36 -6.64
CA PRO A 704 -16.49 9.61 -6.36
C PRO A 704 -15.83 10.15 -7.63
N LYS A 705 -15.76 11.47 -7.74
CA LYS A 705 -15.04 12.17 -8.82
C LYS A 705 -14.30 13.38 -8.27
N ILE A 706 -12.97 13.35 -8.34
CA ILE A 706 -12.12 14.47 -7.95
C ILE A 706 -12.28 15.58 -8.99
N ILE A 707 -12.62 16.79 -8.54
CA ILE A 707 -12.78 17.97 -9.39
C ILE A 707 -11.41 18.62 -9.57
N LYS A 708 -10.94 18.70 -10.81
CA LYS A 708 -9.69 19.43 -11.16
C LYS A 708 -10.00 20.92 -11.31
N GLU A 709 -9.08 21.78 -10.85
CA GLU A 709 -9.19 23.23 -11.00
C GLU A 709 -9.44 23.62 -12.48
N GLY A 710 -10.43 24.48 -12.72
CA GLY A 710 -10.79 24.97 -14.05
C GLY A 710 -11.84 24.16 -14.82
N ALA A 711 -12.27 23.00 -14.31
CA ALA A 711 -13.44 22.32 -14.88
C ALA A 711 -14.71 23.10 -14.54
N LEU A 712 -15.32 23.76 -15.53
CA LEU A 712 -16.61 24.44 -15.41
C LEU A 712 -17.64 23.50 -14.76
N LEU A 713 -18.26 23.97 -13.68
CA LEU A 713 -19.37 23.31 -12.97
C LEU A 713 -20.65 23.40 -13.80
N THR A 714 -20.65 22.89 -15.04
CA THR A 714 -21.78 23.01 -15.97
C THR A 714 -22.91 22.00 -15.77
N SER A 715 -22.84 21.13 -14.75
CA SER A 715 -23.95 20.20 -14.48
C SER A 715 -23.93 19.68 -13.04
N LEU A 716 -24.46 20.50 -12.13
CA LEU A 716 -25.14 19.97 -10.95
C LEU A 716 -26.57 19.61 -11.35
#